data_AF-A0A6L9U6C8-F1
#
_entry.id   AF-A0A6L9U6C8-F1
#
_cell.length_a   1.000
_cell.length_b   1.000
_cell.length_c   1.000
_cell.angle_alpha   90.00
_cell.angle_beta   90.00
_cell.angle_gamma   90.00
#
_symmetry.space_group_name_H-M   'P 1'
#
loop_
_entity.id
_entity.type
_entity.pdbx_description
1 polymer ?
#
loop_
_entity_poly.entity_id
_entity_poly.type
_entity_poly.pdbx_seq_one_letter_code
_entity_poly.pdbx_strand_id
1 'polypeptide(L)'
;MLASERRRDMSGLKDKMEFTGERFVPEVSGNIVIEHLHRYLSAVELAKGKVVLDIASGEGYGSDLLSLHAAQVIGVDIAAEAVDHANAKYQRPNLTFRVGECAAIPCADNSIDLIVSFETLEHHDKHDETFREFKRVLRPGGQLLISSPDKKYYSDLRNFHNEFHVKELYEEEFHELMEKYFRNVNYFSQRICYGSLLLPTDGLSSARSYVLRSGELEAARGVTEPLYLLALASDGEIGTMETGLLEQPLNDTEVVQSWTKEVAWRDDELDRLRNLVAEIPKLQAGLEAEQLSREVSEQKYQAILASSSWKVTRPLRVVRRALGQAPRLSAHLRASRSRAVNALGYLRRGDVKGLLSRATYYRRQAKLEYIRSRLQQANGRVWGIMSTPHTLFIAQCIAERLERHGIATEIMTEAPRVFNHDLYIVLCAQMFERLPPGEKRVIFQLEQSVSSRWFTPAYLNALQNSLAVLEYATVNIEFLASKSIAYPHVNYLPIGTSLEPPAPVDPSQKEYDFIFYGDYYSSPRRSPMLDALKQHFSVKLCNDVFGDEMHQLIRKARAVINIHYYENALLEMPRIQECLSLGVPVLSESSQDQQDYPELGDAVRFFEQGSIEAMLEAAKAIIAEGDQIDVAVRKSAQASASRFTFMIDRFLANIGSLRMGKMLEGEIYLDSDGAQVVLSMPETIDRRQTFLAEKPKDCAIFDGIRNTKGWVGCGASYSALARYALAKGLPQLTVFEDDVLFHEGHEGKVEIIREYLAQTGRWDIFSGVIASVHPNTRVLGVEVWKGMMFVRLDHMTSTVFNIYNNRALNLLARWDPENTDVDSNAIDRYLENSDDLVIVVALPFLVGHREDVASTLWGFENDKYSKMIAQAEKTISDLAKRWLEGEKNAQTVKVDTYS
;
A
#
# COMPACT_ATOMS: atom_id res chain seq x y z
N MET A 1 46.83 31.32 -5.60
CA MET A 1 45.67 31.86 -6.34
C MET A 1 45.26 30.84 -7.37
N LEU A 2 44.34 29.96 -7.01
CA LEU A 2 43.69 29.02 -7.93
C LEU A 2 42.22 29.39 -7.94
N ALA A 3 41.80 30.15 -8.95
CA ALA A 3 40.40 30.43 -9.21
C ALA A 3 40.22 30.51 -10.73
N SER A 4 39.20 29.79 -11.20
CA SER A 4 38.55 29.87 -12.51
C SER A 4 39.42 29.68 -13.75
N GLU A 5 39.16 28.63 -14.53
CA GLU A 5 38.42 28.82 -15.79
C GLU A 5 38.02 27.50 -16.49
N ARG A 6 36.71 27.47 -16.84
CA ARG A 6 36.01 26.72 -17.91
C ARG A 6 35.57 25.28 -17.66
N ARG A 7 34.36 25.17 -17.08
CA ARG A 7 33.37 24.14 -17.41
C ARG A 7 33.08 24.17 -18.91
N ARG A 8 33.18 23.03 -19.60
CA ARG A 8 32.64 22.85 -20.97
C ARG A 8 31.27 22.21 -20.88
N ASP A 9 30.31 22.81 -21.57
CA ASP A 9 29.01 22.24 -21.86
C ASP A 9 29.16 21.22 -23.01
N MET A 10 28.80 19.96 -22.77
CA MET A 10 28.92 18.84 -23.71
C MET A 10 27.64 18.61 -24.54
N SER A 11 26.65 19.50 -24.47
CA SER A 11 25.32 19.31 -25.09
C SER A 11 25.27 19.52 -26.62
N GLY A 12 26.39 19.85 -27.27
CA GLY A 12 26.42 20.36 -28.65
C GLY A 12 27.22 19.54 -29.67
N LEU A 13 27.18 18.21 -29.66
CA LEU A 13 27.75 17.39 -30.75
C LEU A 13 26.64 16.75 -31.60
N LYS A 14 26.50 17.26 -32.83
CA LYS A 14 25.76 16.64 -33.94
C LYS A 14 26.68 15.57 -34.56
N ASP A 15 26.14 14.37 -34.74
CA ASP A 15 26.80 13.10 -35.13
C ASP A 15 27.57 12.38 -34.01
N LYS A 16 26.81 11.60 -33.23
CA LYS A 16 27.34 10.60 -32.31
C LYS A 16 27.84 9.40 -33.10
N MET A 17 29.08 8.97 -32.86
CA MET A 17 29.57 7.70 -33.39
C MET A 17 28.81 6.55 -32.71
N GLU A 18 28.32 5.60 -33.49
CA GLU A 18 27.55 4.46 -32.97
C GLU A 18 28.47 3.48 -32.24
N PHE A 19 28.07 3.04 -31.05
CA PHE A 19 28.81 2.02 -30.31
C PHE A 19 28.51 0.64 -30.87
N THR A 20 29.45 0.09 -31.64
CA THR A 20 29.33 -1.24 -32.26
C THR A 20 29.82 -2.38 -31.36
N GLY A 21 30.42 -2.06 -30.20
CA GLY A 21 31.12 -3.02 -29.35
C GLY A 21 32.59 -3.27 -29.74
N GLU A 22 33.00 -2.84 -30.94
CA GLU A 22 34.39 -2.92 -31.41
C GLU A 22 35.29 -1.88 -30.73
N ARG A 23 34.78 -0.67 -30.48
CA ARG A 23 35.56 0.47 -29.96
C ARG A 23 34.80 1.13 -28.82
N PHE A 24 35.54 1.58 -27.80
CA PHE A 24 34.97 2.36 -26.70
C PHE A 24 34.64 3.78 -27.16
N VAL A 25 33.44 4.26 -26.82
CA VAL A 25 33.02 5.67 -27.00
C VAL A 25 32.61 6.27 -25.63
N PRO A 26 33.04 7.48 -25.26
CA PRO A 26 32.78 8.05 -23.93
C PRO A 26 31.31 8.20 -23.54
N GLU A 27 30.40 8.18 -24.52
CA GLU A 27 28.96 8.32 -24.33
C GLU A 27 28.27 7.05 -23.82
N VAL A 28 28.96 5.89 -23.80
CA VAL A 28 28.41 4.68 -23.18
C VAL A 28 28.53 4.70 -21.66
N SER A 29 27.69 3.93 -20.98
CA SER A 29 27.71 3.75 -19.53
C SER A 29 28.19 2.35 -19.15
N GLY A 30 28.65 2.19 -17.91
CA GLY A 30 29.04 0.89 -17.34
C GLY A 30 30.53 0.76 -17.07
N ASN A 31 30.94 -0.45 -16.69
CA ASN A 31 32.29 -0.79 -16.20
C ASN A 31 33.41 -0.41 -17.17
N ILE A 32 33.17 -0.59 -18.47
CA ILE A 32 34.11 -0.29 -19.55
C ILE A 32 34.62 1.16 -19.50
N VAL A 33 33.77 2.12 -19.10
CA VAL A 33 34.15 3.53 -18.97
C VAL A 33 35.25 3.72 -17.94
N ILE A 34 35.09 3.08 -16.78
CA ILE A 34 35.98 3.25 -15.63
C ILE A 34 37.32 2.53 -15.89
N GLU A 35 37.28 1.33 -16.49
CA GLU A 35 38.46 0.56 -16.89
C GLU A 35 39.33 1.36 -17.87
N HIS A 36 38.70 1.91 -18.91
CA HIS A 36 39.36 2.71 -19.92
C HIS A 36 39.92 4.03 -19.36
N LEU A 37 39.10 4.76 -18.60
CA LEU A 37 39.51 6.05 -18.06
C LEU A 37 40.68 5.90 -17.09
N HIS A 38 40.65 4.89 -16.20
CA HIS A 38 41.73 4.68 -15.23
C HIS A 38 43.09 4.41 -15.90
N ARG A 39 43.13 3.67 -17.01
CA ARG A 39 44.36 3.44 -17.79
C ARG A 39 44.90 4.74 -18.41
N TYR A 40 44.04 5.52 -19.06
CA TYR A 40 44.45 6.80 -19.65
C TYR A 40 44.88 7.83 -18.59
N LEU A 41 44.21 7.90 -17.44
CA LEU A 41 44.62 8.79 -16.34
C LEU A 41 45.97 8.41 -15.74
N SER A 42 46.28 7.11 -15.68
CA SER A 42 47.60 6.63 -15.28
C SER A 42 48.67 7.02 -16.33
N ALA A 43 48.32 6.97 -17.61
CA ALA A 43 49.18 7.35 -18.71
C ALA A 43 49.45 8.87 -18.78
N VAL A 44 48.49 9.72 -18.40
CA VAL A 44 48.61 11.19 -18.38
C VAL A 44 49.85 11.66 -17.61
N GLU A 45 50.11 11.08 -16.44
CA GLU A 45 51.29 11.43 -15.63
C GLU A 45 52.60 11.07 -16.33
N LEU A 46 52.63 9.93 -17.03
CA LEU A 46 53.79 9.48 -17.81
C LEU A 46 54.00 10.29 -19.09
N ALA A 47 52.91 10.82 -19.66
CA ALA A 47 52.87 11.60 -20.89
C ALA A 47 53.36 13.05 -20.71
N LYS A 48 53.44 13.56 -19.48
CA LYS A 48 53.75 14.96 -19.19
C LYS A 48 55.03 15.44 -19.88
N GLY A 49 54.91 16.44 -20.75
CA GLY A 49 56.02 17.05 -21.49
C GLY A 49 56.66 16.17 -22.58
N LYS A 50 56.07 15.02 -22.91
CA LYS A 50 56.59 14.06 -23.91
C LYS A 50 55.88 14.16 -25.26
N VAL A 51 56.51 13.64 -26.31
CA VAL A 51 55.84 13.32 -27.59
C VAL A 51 55.23 11.92 -27.47
N VAL A 52 53.91 11.85 -27.52
CA VAL A 52 53.12 10.63 -27.27
C VAL A 52 52.46 10.15 -28.55
N LEU A 53 52.54 8.84 -28.80
CA LEU A 53 51.73 8.14 -29.79
C LEU A 53 50.66 7.33 -29.06
N ASP A 54 49.40 7.63 -29.34
CA ASP A 54 48.24 6.82 -28.92
C ASP A 54 47.84 5.97 -30.14
N ILE A 55 48.19 4.69 -30.14
CA ILE A 55 47.99 3.78 -31.27
C ILE A 55 46.75 2.92 -31.03
N ALA A 56 45.92 2.79 -32.07
CA ALA A 56 44.51 2.39 -31.97
C ALA A 56 43.71 3.36 -31.07
N SER A 57 43.81 4.66 -31.37
CA SER A 57 43.24 5.74 -30.56
C SER A 57 41.70 5.81 -30.54
N GLY A 58 41.03 5.01 -31.37
CA GLY A 58 39.58 4.98 -31.47
C GLY A 58 39.00 6.35 -31.84
N GLU A 59 37.93 6.75 -31.15
CA GLU A 59 37.27 8.04 -31.38
C GLU A 59 38.02 9.25 -30.79
N GLY A 60 39.09 9.02 -30.03
CA GLY A 60 40.08 10.04 -29.68
C GLY A 60 40.02 10.67 -28.29
N TYR A 61 39.08 10.30 -27.40
CA TYR A 61 39.05 10.85 -26.02
C TYR A 61 40.34 10.62 -25.23
N GLY A 62 40.96 9.44 -25.37
CA GLY A 62 42.19 9.08 -24.67
C GLY A 62 43.33 10.02 -25.05
N SER A 63 43.50 10.22 -26.36
CA SER A 63 44.42 11.20 -26.94
C SER A 63 44.12 12.64 -26.47
N ASP A 64 42.85 13.04 -26.38
CA ASP A 64 42.46 14.35 -25.83
C ASP A 64 42.89 14.52 -24.37
N LEU A 65 42.66 13.50 -23.53
CA LEU A 65 43.09 13.50 -22.13
C LEU A 65 44.61 13.59 -21.99
N LEU A 66 45.36 12.80 -22.76
CA LEU A 66 46.83 12.81 -22.76
C LEU A 66 47.38 14.19 -23.17
N SER A 67 46.73 14.84 -24.14
CA SER A 67 47.16 16.13 -24.67
C SER A 67 47.07 17.28 -23.66
N LEU A 68 46.34 17.11 -22.54
CA LEU A 68 46.29 18.09 -21.46
C LEU A 68 47.67 18.36 -20.86
N HIS A 69 48.57 17.37 -20.89
CA HIS A 69 49.87 17.45 -20.23
C HIS A 69 51.05 17.07 -21.14
N ALA A 70 50.81 16.36 -22.25
CA ALA A 70 51.84 16.01 -23.22
C ALA A 70 52.34 17.23 -24.03
N ALA A 71 53.59 17.17 -24.48
CA ALA A 71 54.13 18.18 -25.40
C ALA A 71 53.48 18.07 -26.79
N GLN A 72 53.22 16.84 -27.24
CA GLN A 72 52.50 16.55 -28.47
C GLN A 72 51.86 15.16 -28.37
N VAL A 73 50.64 15.00 -28.89
CA VAL A 73 49.95 13.71 -29.01
C VAL A 73 49.60 13.46 -30.47
N ILE A 74 49.97 12.28 -30.95
CA ILE A 74 49.57 11.77 -32.26
C ILE A 74 48.66 10.57 -32.00
N GLY A 75 47.38 10.70 -32.31
CA GLY A 75 46.43 9.57 -32.31
C GLY A 75 46.47 8.88 -33.67
N VAL A 76 46.58 7.55 -33.69
CA VAL A 76 46.53 6.76 -34.91
C VAL A 76 45.47 5.67 -34.78
N ASP A 77 44.56 5.60 -35.75
CA ASP A 77 43.59 4.52 -35.84
C ASP A 77 43.49 4.02 -37.29
N ILE A 78 43.12 2.74 -37.48
CA ILE A 78 42.98 2.15 -38.80
C ILE A 78 41.69 2.61 -39.50
N ALA A 79 40.66 2.95 -38.72
CA ALA A 79 39.37 3.38 -39.24
C ALA A 79 39.38 4.87 -39.60
N ALA A 80 39.32 5.18 -40.90
CA ALA A 80 39.33 6.55 -41.41
C ALA A 80 38.19 7.41 -40.83
N GLU A 81 37.00 6.81 -40.69
CA GLU A 81 35.83 7.45 -40.09
C GLU A 81 36.02 7.82 -38.61
N ALA A 82 36.72 7.00 -37.82
CA ALA A 82 37.03 7.29 -36.42
C ALA A 82 38.01 8.47 -36.31
N VAL A 83 39.02 8.49 -37.20
CA VAL A 83 40.00 9.58 -37.29
C VAL A 83 39.34 10.89 -37.71
N ASP A 84 38.43 10.85 -38.69
CA ASP A 84 37.67 12.02 -39.13
C ASP A 84 36.78 12.55 -38.00
N HIS A 85 36.11 11.67 -37.27
CA HIS A 85 35.34 12.02 -36.08
C HIS A 85 36.22 12.66 -34.99
N ALA A 86 37.35 12.04 -34.67
CA ALA A 86 38.28 12.52 -33.65
C ALA A 86 38.84 13.91 -33.99
N ASN A 87 39.24 14.12 -35.25
CA ASN A 87 39.71 15.42 -35.75
C ASN A 87 38.61 16.50 -35.67
N ALA A 88 37.35 16.13 -35.91
CA ALA A 88 36.23 17.06 -35.80
C ALA A 88 35.92 17.42 -34.33
N LYS A 89 35.92 16.43 -33.43
CA LYS A 89 35.48 16.53 -32.04
C LYS A 89 36.55 17.10 -31.09
N TYR A 90 37.81 16.68 -31.25
CA TYR A 90 38.90 16.97 -30.31
C TYR A 90 39.95 17.90 -30.94
N GLN A 91 39.68 19.20 -30.86
CA GLN A 91 40.55 20.22 -31.46
C GLN A 91 41.49 20.85 -30.42
N ARG A 92 42.78 20.50 -30.49
CA ARG A 92 43.84 21.12 -29.68
C ARG A 92 45.11 21.37 -30.49
N PRO A 93 45.90 22.42 -30.17
CA PRO A 93 47.11 22.76 -30.93
C PRO A 93 48.19 21.68 -30.93
N ASN A 94 48.22 20.83 -29.91
CA ASN A 94 49.23 19.78 -29.70
C ASN A 94 48.68 18.36 -29.96
N LEU A 95 47.51 18.23 -30.56
CA LEU A 95 46.85 16.94 -30.84
C LEU A 95 46.55 16.80 -32.33
N THR A 96 46.94 15.68 -32.93
CA THR A 96 46.63 15.36 -34.33
C THR A 96 46.24 13.90 -34.48
N PHE A 97 45.22 13.59 -35.28
CA PHE A 97 44.83 12.21 -35.58
C PHE A 97 45.18 11.83 -37.02
N ARG A 98 45.64 10.59 -37.24
CA ARG A 98 46.04 10.06 -38.56
C ARG A 98 45.50 8.66 -38.78
N VAL A 99 45.16 8.35 -40.04
CA VAL A 99 44.82 6.98 -40.44
C VAL A 99 46.10 6.16 -40.59
N GLY A 100 46.15 4.99 -39.95
CA GLY A 100 47.30 4.08 -40.03
C GLY A 100 47.09 2.76 -39.30
N GLU A 101 47.85 1.74 -39.67
CA GLU A 101 47.80 0.42 -39.03
C GLU A 101 48.97 0.21 -38.06
N CYS A 102 48.78 -0.63 -37.04
CA CYS A 102 49.79 -0.90 -36.02
C CYS A 102 51.08 -1.52 -36.59
N ALA A 103 50.98 -2.25 -37.69
CA ALA A 103 52.09 -2.89 -38.39
C ALA A 103 52.81 -1.96 -39.40
N ALA A 104 52.33 -0.72 -39.59
CA ALA A 104 52.94 0.30 -40.44
C ALA A 104 52.57 1.70 -39.94
N ILE A 105 53.21 2.13 -38.85
CA ILE A 105 52.82 3.34 -38.11
C ILE A 105 53.28 4.60 -38.90
N PRO A 106 52.39 5.57 -39.18
CA PRO A 106 52.70 6.77 -39.97
C PRO A 106 53.45 7.84 -39.16
N CYS A 107 54.52 7.42 -38.48
CA CYS A 107 55.44 8.24 -37.70
C CYS A 107 56.89 7.96 -38.15
N ALA A 108 57.74 8.98 -38.04
CA ALA A 108 59.15 8.84 -38.36
C ALA A 108 59.87 7.94 -37.33
N ASP A 109 60.96 7.32 -37.75
CA ASP A 109 61.83 6.55 -36.86
C ASP A 109 62.32 7.40 -35.69
N ASN A 110 62.44 6.80 -34.50
CA ASN A 110 62.97 7.45 -33.29
C ASN A 110 62.33 8.83 -33.01
N SER A 111 61.02 8.97 -33.19
CA SER A 111 60.33 10.26 -33.04
C SER A 111 59.46 10.37 -31.78
N ILE A 112 59.12 9.23 -31.15
CA ILE A 112 58.16 9.12 -30.05
C ILE A 112 58.86 8.84 -28.71
N ASP A 113 58.46 9.54 -27.65
CA ASP A 113 58.98 9.33 -26.29
C ASP A 113 58.14 8.30 -25.50
N LEU A 114 56.84 8.24 -25.75
CA LEU A 114 55.90 7.31 -25.11
C LEU A 114 54.87 6.78 -26.13
N ILE A 115 54.72 5.47 -26.23
CA ILE A 115 53.58 4.83 -26.90
C ILE A 115 52.58 4.41 -25.84
N VAL A 116 51.30 4.75 -26.05
CA VAL A 116 50.14 4.22 -25.34
C VAL A 116 49.35 3.35 -26.32
N SER A 117 49.09 2.09 -25.97
CA SER A 117 48.32 1.15 -26.78
C SER A 117 47.39 0.36 -25.86
N PHE A 118 46.10 0.61 -25.94
CA PHE A 118 45.13 0.03 -25.01
C PHE A 118 44.09 -0.78 -25.78
N GLU A 119 43.85 -2.02 -25.35
CA GLU A 119 42.92 -2.97 -25.99
C GLU A 119 43.13 -3.05 -27.52
N THR A 120 44.36 -3.35 -27.93
CA THR A 120 44.77 -3.30 -29.34
C THR A 120 45.18 -4.66 -29.92
N LEU A 121 45.89 -5.48 -29.14
CA LEU A 121 46.55 -6.68 -29.67
C LEU A 121 45.55 -7.77 -30.05
N GLU A 122 44.47 -7.88 -29.30
CA GLU A 122 43.41 -8.85 -29.50
C GLU A 122 42.71 -8.69 -30.86
N HIS A 123 42.76 -7.51 -31.49
CA HIS A 123 42.09 -7.21 -32.75
C HIS A 123 42.86 -7.63 -34.01
N HIS A 124 44.08 -8.15 -33.88
CA HIS A 124 44.86 -8.63 -35.02
C HIS A 124 45.86 -9.74 -34.62
N ASP A 125 46.41 -10.46 -35.60
CA ASP A 125 47.37 -11.55 -35.37
C ASP A 125 48.83 -11.16 -35.68
N LYS A 126 49.06 -9.99 -36.29
CA LYS A 126 50.38 -9.41 -36.64
C LYS A 126 51.16 -8.80 -35.45
N HIS A 127 51.19 -9.49 -34.29
CA HIS A 127 51.79 -8.97 -33.06
C HIS A 127 53.27 -8.63 -33.21
N ASP A 128 54.05 -9.51 -33.86
CA ASP A 128 55.49 -9.30 -34.05
C ASP A 128 55.79 -8.08 -34.95
N GLU A 129 55.03 -7.87 -36.01
CA GLU A 129 55.16 -6.72 -36.90
C GLU A 129 54.85 -5.41 -36.15
N THR A 130 53.77 -5.39 -35.37
CA THR A 130 53.40 -4.25 -34.52
C THR A 130 54.51 -3.91 -33.52
N PHE A 131 55.09 -4.91 -32.85
CA PHE A 131 56.17 -4.66 -31.91
C PHE A 131 57.46 -4.16 -32.59
N ARG A 132 57.77 -4.62 -33.80
CA ARG A 132 58.89 -4.04 -34.59
C ARG A 132 58.65 -2.57 -34.92
N GLU A 133 57.42 -2.21 -35.27
CA GLU A 133 57.06 -0.80 -35.51
C GLU A 133 57.12 0.05 -34.24
N PHE A 134 56.65 -0.46 -33.10
CA PHE A 134 56.83 0.20 -31.81
C PHE A 134 58.30 0.49 -31.53
N LYS A 135 59.19 -0.48 -31.77
CA LYS A 135 60.63 -0.29 -31.64
C LYS A 135 61.21 0.71 -32.63
N ARG A 136 60.69 0.77 -33.87
CA ARG A 136 61.15 1.70 -34.90
C ARG A 136 60.82 3.15 -34.54
N VAL A 137 59.59 3.43 -34.10
CA VAL A 137 59.12 4.81 -33.86
C VAL A 137 59.54 5.35 -32.49
N LEU A 138 59.76 4.48 -31.49
CA LEU A 138 60.28 4.89 -30.19
C LEU A 138 61.71 5.43 -30.30
N ARG A 139 61.97 6.56 -29.65
CA ARG A 139 63.33 7.05 -29.40
C ARG A 139 64.11 6.05 -28.54
N PRO A 140 65.46 6.08 -28.57
CA PRO A 140 66.26 5.36 -27.60
C PRO A 140 65.86 5.75 -26.16
N GLY A 141 65.42 4.76 -25.38
CA GLY A 141 64.91 4.98 -24.01
C GLY A 141 63.45 5.39 -23.92
N GLY A 142 62.73 5.48 -25.05
CA GLY A 142 61.29 5.68 -25.08
C GLY A 142 60.53 4.49 -24.46
N GLN A 143 59.31 4.75 -24.00
CA GLN A 143 58.53 3.81 -23.20
C GLN A 143 57.30 3.33 -23.96
N LEU A 144 56.92 2.07 -23.73
CA LEU A 144 55.64 1.51 -24.16
C LEU A 144 54.78 1.26 -22.91
N LEU A 145 53.57 1.80 -22.91
CA LEU A 145 52.51 1.45 -21.97
C LEU A 145 51.40 0.75 -22.75
N ILE A 146 51.16 -0.52 -22.44
CA ILE A 146 50.25 -1.36 -23.22
C ILE A 146 49.34 -2.20 -22.33
N SER A 147 48.10 -2.42 -22.76
CA SER A 147 47.17 -3.39 -22.16
C SER A 147 46.52 -4.28 -23.22
N SER A 148 46.13 -5.47 -22.80
CA SER A 148 45.33 -6.42 -23.57
C SER A 148 44.55 -7.29 -22.58
N PRO A 149 43.35 -7.77 -22.93
CA PRO A 149 42.59 -8.66 -22.07
C PRO A 149 43.29 -10.01 -21.94
N ASP A 150 43.41 -10.53 -20.72
CA ASP A 150 43.85 -11.91 -20.52
C ASP A 150 42.74 -12.86 -20.97
N LYS A 151 43.03 -13.63 -22.02
CA LYS A 151 42.12 -14.62 -22.61
C LYS A 151 41.49 -15.55 -21.57
N LYS A 152 42.24 -15.96 -20.56
CA LYS A 152 41.75 -16.86 -19.50
C LYS A 152 40.57 -16.24 -18.75
N TYR A 153 40.71 -14.99 -18.30
CA TYR A 153 39.70 -14.32 -17.48
C TYR A 153 38.65 -13.57 -18.30
N TYR A 154 39.01 -13.08 -19.48
CA TYR A 154 38.12 -12.33 -20.37
C TYR A 154 37.20 -13.25 -21.16
N SER A 155 37.74 -14.32 -21.76
CA SER A 155 36.99 -15.20 -22.64
C SER A 155 36.70 -16.56 -22.02
N ASP A 156 37.73 -17.32 -21.64
CA ASP A 156 37.57 -18.74 -21.28
C ASP A 156 36.66 -18.93 -20.05
N LEU A 157 36.98 -18.26 -18.94
CA LEU A 157 36.21 -18.38 -17.69
C LEU A 157 34.83 -17.73 -17.77
N ARG A 158 34.64 -16.72 -18.63
CA ARG A 158 33.35 -16.06 -18.84
C ARG A 158 32.52 -16.76 -19.92
N ASN A 159 33.11 -17.70 -20.67
CA ASN A 159 32.55 -18.25 -21.89
C ASN A 159 32.04 -17.14 -22.83
N PHE A 160 32.84 -16.08 -22.96
CA PHE A 160 32.53 -14.90 -23.75
C PHE A 160 33.39 -14.91 -25.01
N HIS A 161 32.80 -14.50 -26.13
CA HIS A 161 33.51 -14.37 -27.40
C HIS A 161 33.20 -13.00 -27.98
N ASN A 162 34.22 -12.16 -28.11
CA ASN A 162 34.12 -10.92 -28.84
C ASN A 162 34.47 -11.17 -30.31
N GLU A 163 33.52 -10.93 -31.21
CA GLU A 163 33.69 -11.16 -32.65
C GLU A 163 34.80 -10.32 -33.29
N PHE A 164 35.16 -9.21 -32.65
CA PHE A 164 36.25 -8.33 -33.08
C PHE A 164 37.62 -8.78 -32.57
N HIS A 165 37.69 -9.75 -31.66
CA HIS A 165 38.95 -10.29 -31.15
C HIS A 165 39.44 -11.42 -32.07
N VAL A 166 40.43 -11.10 -32.89
CA VAL A 166 41.13 -12.03 -33.79
C VAL A 166 42.06 -12.95 -33.01
N LYS A 167 42.81 -12.43 -32.03
CA LYS A 167 43.79 -13.20 -31.26
C LYS A 167 44.05 -12.64 -29.86
N GLU A 168 43.34 -13.15 -28.88
CA GLU A 168 43.60 -12.90 -27.46
C GLU A 168 44.80 -13.72 -26.96
N LEU A 169 45.55 -13.16 -26.02
CA LEU A 169 46.72 -13.78 -25.42
C LEU A 169 46.43 -14.22 -23.98
N TYR A 170 47.01 -15.35 -23.58
CA TYR A 170 47.16 -15.67 -22.15
C TYR A 170 48.23 -14.78 -21.52
N GLU A 171 48.19 -14.62 -20.19
CA GLU A 171 49.17 -13.83 -19.43
C GLU A 171 50.62 -14.21 -19.80
N GLU A 172 50.93 -15.51 -19.88
CA GLU A 172 52.26 -15.99 -20.22
C GLU A 172 52.69 -15.62 -21.64
N GLU A 173 51.78 -15.70 -22.61
CA GLU A 173 52.05 -15.32 -24.01
C GLU A 173 52.27 -13.82 -24.16
N PHE A 174 51.53 -13.01 -23.39
CA PHE A 174 51.73 -11.56 -23.33
C PHE A 174 53.09 -11.23 -22.70
N HIS A 175 53.49 -11.93 -21.63
CA HIS A 175 54.80 -11.76 -21.01
C HIS A 175 55.94 -12.09 -21.99
N GLU A 176 55.88 -13.26 -22.63
CA GLU A 176 56.87 -13.68 -23.64
C GLU A 176 56.99 -12.66 -24.77
N LEU A 177 55.88 -12.11 -25.24
CA LEU A 177 55.87 -11.08 -26.28
C LEU A 177 56.55 -9.78 -25.82
N MET A 178 56.29 -9.30 -24.61
CA MET A 178 56.95 -8.10 -24.07
C MET A 178 58.47 -8.31 -23.95
N GLU A 179 58.87 -9.42 -23.32
CA GLU A 179 60.27 -9.72 -23.00
C GLU A 179 61.12 -9.97 -24.25
N LYS A 180 60.50 -10.46 -25.33
CA LYS A 180 61.16 -10.60 -26.65
C LYS A 180 61.68 -9.26 -27.21
N TYR A 181 61.00 -8.14 -26.93
CA TYR A 181 61.30 -6.84 -27.53
C TYR A 181 61.80 -5.76 -26.54
N PHE A 182 61.54 -5.94 -25.25
CA PHE A 182 61.90 -5.00 -24.19
C PHE A 182 62.65 -5.70 -23.06
N ARG A 183 63.80 -5.14 -22.67
CA ARG A 183 64.69 -5.73 -21.65
C ARG A 183 64.16 -5.58 -20.22
N ASN A 184 63.43 -4.50 -19.95
CA ASN A 184 62.88 -4.20 -18.63
C ASN A 184 61.37 -4.06 -18.79
N VAL A 185 60.62 -4.92 -18.11
CA VAL A 185 59.15 -4.92 -18.15
C VAL A 185 58.64 -4.94 -16.72
N ASN A 186 57.70 -4.06 -16.42
CA ASN A 186 56.95 -4.05 -15.16
C ASN A 186 55.49 -4.34 -15.49
N TYR A 187 54.95 -5.39 -14.90
CA TYR A 187 53.58 -5.81 -15.12
C TYR A 187 52.64 -5.18 -14.09
N PHE A 188 51.44 -4.79 -14.55
CA PHE A 188 50.37 -4.25 -13.74
C PHE A 188 49.07 -4.94 -14.12
N SER A 189 48.22 -5.23 -13.13
CA SER A 189 46.90 -5.84 -13.36
C SER A 189 45.82 -4.82 -13.01
N GLN A 190 44.72 -4.84 -13.77
CA GLN A 190 43.56 -3.97 -13.54
C GLN A 190 42.31 -4.83 -13.31
N ARG A 191 41.54 -4.48 -12.27
CA ARG A 191 40.21 -5.03 -12.03
C ARG A 191 39.35 -3.96 -11.35
N ILE A 192 38.07 -3.90 -11.70
CA ILE A 192 37.11 -3.11 -10.92
C ILE A 192 36.80 -3.86 -9.62
N CYS A 193 37.01 -3.21 -8.49
CA CYS A 193 36.66 -3.71 -7.18
C CYS A 193 35.70 -2.74 -6.48
N TYR A 194 34.75 -3.28 -5.72
CA TYR A 194 33.95 -2.54 -4.74
C TYR A 194 34.46 -2.95 -3.36
N GLY A 195 34.78 -2.02 -2.46
CA GLY A 195 35.48 -2.41 -1.24
C GLY A 195 35.83 -1.27 -0.29
N SER A 196 36.41 -1.63 0.85
CA SER A 196 36.90 -0.70 1.87
C SER A 196 38.42 -0.58 1.78
N LEU A 197 38.93 0.65 1.72
CA LEU A 197 40.34 0.95 1.49
C LEU A 197 40.94 1.69 2.70
N LEU A 198 42.08 1.21 3.18
CA LEU A 198 42.86 1.82 4.28
C LEU A 198 44.21 2.31 3.73
N LEU A 199 44.32 3.63 3.52
CA LEU A 199 45.57 4.30 3.16
C LEU A 199 45.84 5.45 4.15
N PRO A 200 47.11 5.82 4.40
CA PRO A 200 47.44 7.01 5.17
C PRO A 200 46.92 8.26 4.47
N THR A 201 46.27 9.14 5.24
CA THR A 201 45.72 10.41 4.75
C THR A 201 46.81 11.41 4.39
N ASP A 202 47.96 11.37 5.08
CA ASP A 202 49.15 12.18 4.83
C ASP A 202 50.43 11.32 4.92
N GLY A 203 51.38 11.47 3.98
CA GLY A 203 52.67 10.76 3.99
C GLY A 203 53.13 10.19 2.63
N LEU A 204 54.24 9.44 2.63
CA LEU A 204 54.78 8.72 1.47
C LEU A 204 53.96 7.43 1.22
N SER A 205 52.81 7.55 0.56
CA SER A 205 52.10 6.40 -0.02
C SER A 205 52.58 6.14 -1.44
N SER A 206 52.79 4.87 -1.80
CA SER A 206 53.00 4.44 -3.19
C SER A 206 51.68 4.36 -3.99
N ALA A 207 50.53 4.37 -3.32
CA ALA A 207 49.20 4.30 -3.93
C ALA A 207 48.53 5.69 -4.01
N ARG A 208 47.91 5.98 -5.16
CA ARG A 208 47.06 7.16 -5.40
C ARG A 208 45.61 6.72 -5.58
N SER A 209 44.66 7.48 -5.03
CA SER A 209 43.23 7.32 -5.33
C SER A 209 42.78 8.34 -6.36
N TYR A 210 41.86 7.93 -7.24
CA TYR A 210 41.22 8.76 -8.26
C TYR A 210 39.70 8.70 -8.05
N VAL A 211 39.04 9.85 -7.98
CA VAL A 211 37.58 9.95 -7.83
C VAL A 211 37.03 10.78 -8.99
N LEU A 212 36.09 10.22 -9.76
CA LEU A 212 35.38 10.92 -10.83
C LEU A 212 33.97 11.28 -10.35
N ARG A 213 33.66 12.58 -10.22
CA ARG A 213 32.32 13.09 -9.85
C ARG A 213 31.78 14.00 -10.94
N SER A 214 30.65 13.64 -11.55
CA SER A 214 29.96 14.51 -12.52
C SER A 214 30.87 15.05 -13.65
N GLY A 215 31.87 14.26 -14.07
CA GLY A 215 32.86 14.63 -15.08
C GLY A 215 34.12 15.35 -14.55
N GLU A 216 34.19 15.69 -13.26
CA GLU A 216 35.37 16.26 -12.61
C GLU A 216 36.19 15.15 -11.94
N LEU A 217 37.49 15.09 -12.22
CA LEU A 217 38.41 14.10 -11.66
C LEU A 217 39.27 14.72 -10.57
N GLU A 218 39.27 14.10 -9.40
CA GLU A 218 40.14 14.46 -8.28
C GLU A 218 41.12 13.31 -7.98
N ALA A 219 42.39 13.65 -7.77
CA ALA A 219 43.43 12.70 -7.40
C ALA A 219 44.05 13.09 -6.06
N ALA A 220 44.29 12.12 -5.18
CA ALA A 220 44.90 12.33 -3.87
C ALA A 220 46.02 11.32 -3.58
N ARG A 221 46.99 11.73 -2.76
CA ARG A 221 47.93 10.82 -2.10
C ARG A 221 47.24 10.35 -0.81
N GLY A 222 46.73 9.12 -0.77
CA GLY A 222 45.87 8.62 0.29
C GLY A 222 44.45 8.32 -0.21
N VAL A 223 43.44 8.37 0.67
CA VAL A 223 42.01 8.25 0.30
C VAL A 223 41.37 9.64 0.22
N THR A 224 40.75 9.98 -0.91
CA THR A 224 39.95 11.21 -1.07
C THR A 224 38.65 11.10 -0.26
N GLU A 225 38.28 12.15 0.50
CA GLU A 225 37.06 12.20 1.33
C GLU A 225 36.85 10.96 2.23
N PRO A 226 37.80 10.65 3.13
CA PRO A 226 37.70 9.43 3.93
C PRO A 226 36.50 9.52 4.88
N LEU A 227 35.67 8.47 4.88
CA LEU A 227 34.55 8.36 5.83
C LEU A 227 35.04 8.18 7.27
N TYR A 228 36.23 7.60 7.45
CA TYR A 228 36.84 7.33 8.75
C TYR A 228 38.27 7.87 8.79
N LEU A 229 38.62 8.55 9.88
CA LEU A 229 39.99 8.98 10.17
C LEU A 229 40.58 8.08 11.26
N LEU A 230 41.70 7.44 10.95
CA LEU A 230 42.37 6.50 11.83
C LEU A 230 43.72 7.08 12.27
N ALA A 231 44.02 7.00 13.56
CA ALA A 231 45.28 7.48 14.14
C ALA A 231 45.91 6.39 15.02
N LEU A 232 47.22 6.20 14.87
CA LEU A 232 48.05 5.36 15.73
C LEU A 232 49.01 6.27 16.49
N ALA A 233 48.92 6.31 17.82
CA ALA A 233 49.70 7.21 18.69
C ALA A 233 50.25 6.49 19.93
N SER A 234 51.44 6.88 20.40
CA SER A 234 52.12 6.36 21.60
C SER A 234 53.05 7.44 22.18
N ASP A 235 53.27 7.42 23.51
CA ASP A 235 54.27 8.25 24.21
C ASP A 235 55.70 7.63 24.17
N GLY A 236 55.86 6.48 23.51
CA GLY A 236 57.14 5.82 23.19
C GLY A 236 57.32 5.62 21.67
N GLU A 237 58.20 4.70 21.24
CA GLU A 237 58.33 4.37 19.80
C GLU A 237 56.99 3.84 19.24
N ILE A 238 56.51 4.48 18.16
CA ILE A 238 55.27 4.12 17.45
C ILE A 238 55.61 3.09 16.37
N GLY A 239 54.88 1.97 16.33
CA GLY A 239 54.96 0.98 15.26
C GLY A 239 54.32 1.47 13.95
N THR A 240 54.62 0.81 12.83
CA THR A 240 53.99 1.11 11.53
C THR A 240 52.72 0.27 11.32
N MET A 241 51.66 0.88 10.77
CA MET A 241 50.45 0.16 10.33
C MET A 241 50.54 -0.14 8.82
N GLU A 242 50.19 -1.35 8.42
CA GLU A 242 50.12 -1.74 7.00
C GLU A 242 48.88 -1.15 6.32
N THR A 243 49.01 -0.78 5.05
CA THR A 243 47.90 -0.36 4.18
C THR A 243 47.21 -1.56 3.55
N GLY A 244 45.90 -1.51 3.34
CA GLY A 244 45.14 -2.63 2.77
C GLY A 244 43.86 -2.25 2.04
N LEU A 245 43.44 -3.11 1.11
CA LEU A 245 42.15 -3.06 0.41
C LEU A 245 41.36 -4.34 0.74
N LEU A 246 40.15 -4.18 1.26
CA LEU A 246 39.18 -5.26 1.42
C LEU A 246 38.16 -5.18 0.28
N GLU A 247 38.18 -6.16 -0.62
CA GLU A 247 37.29 -6.21 -1.79
C GLU A 247 36.04 -7.06 -1.53
N GLN A 248 34.91 -6.63 -2.08
CA GLN A 248 33.62 -7.30 -2.10
C GLN A 248 33.13 -7.45 -3.57
N PRO A 249 32.59 -8.61 -3.97
CA PRO A 249 32.02 -8.79 -5.30
C PRO A 249 30.80 -7.87 -5.54
N LEU A 250 30.67 -7.32 -6.75
CA LEU A 250 29.60 -6.38 -7.11
C LEU A 250 28.19 -7.00 -6.93
N ASN A 251 28.02 -8.28 -7.23
CA ASN A 251 26.74 -8.99 -7.08
C ASN A 251 26.31 -9.14 -5.62
N ASP A 252 27.26 -9.06 -4.69
CA ASP A 252 27.01 -9.15 -3.26
C ASP A 252 26.72 -7.77 -2.64
N THR A 253 26.75 -6.71 -3.46
CA THR A 253 26.38 -5.37 -3.00
C THR A 253 24.87 -5.26 -2.84
N GLU A 254 24.45 -4.59 -1.76
CA GLU A 254 23.04 -4.41 -1.43
C GLU A 254 22.25 -3.72 -2.57
N VAL A 255 22.89 -2.78 -3.28
CA VAL A 255 22.30 -2.03 -4.39
C VAL A 255 22.01 -2.95 -5.59
N VAL A 256 22.97 -3.79 -5.99
CA VAL A 256 22.79 -4.70 -7.13
C VAL A 256 21.78 -5.80 -6.81
N GLN A 257 21.78 -6.31 -5.58
CA GLN A 257 20.75 -7.24 -5.12
C GLN A 257 19.35 -6.62 -5.11
N SER A 258 19.24 -5.33 -4.80
CA SER A 258 17.99 -4.57 -4.86
C SER A 258 17.48 -4.40 -6.30
N TRP A 259 18.35 -3.95 -7.22
CA TRP A 259 17.98 -3.75 -8.62
C TRP A 259 17.64 -5.04 -9.36
N THR A 260 18.34 -6.14 -9.06
CA THR A 260 18.03 -7.45 -9.67
C THR A 260 16.62 -7.91 -9.33
N LYS A 261 16.15 -7.62 -8.10
CA LYS A 261 14.77 -7.91 -7.68
C LYS A 261 13.75 -7.02 -8.40
N GLU A 262 14.09 -5.76 -8.69
CA GLU A 262 13.21 -4.82 -9.38
C GLU A 262 13.05 -5.14 -10.88
N VAL A 263 14.13 -5.54 -11.55
CA VAL A 263 14.09 -5.97 -12.97
C VAL A 263 13.25 -7.24 -13.12
N ALA A 264 13.46 -8.24 -12.26
CA ALA A 264 12.67 -9.47 -12.27
C ALA A 264 11.17 -9.21 -12.07
N TRP A 265 10.81 -8.23 -11.23
CA TRP A 265 9.42 -7.81 -11.04
C TRP A 265 8.83 -7.14 -12.30
N ARG A 266 9.62 -6.29 -12.98
CA ARG A 266 9.18 -5.63 -14.22
C ARG A 266 8.95 -6.60 -15.37
N ASP A 267 9.78 -7.63 -15.50
CA ASP A 267 9.64 -8.64 -16.54
C ASP A 267 8.39 -9.52 -16.33
N ASP A 268 8.09 -9.91 -15.09
CA ASP A 268 6.87 -10.65 -14.74
C ASP A 268 5.59 -9.84 -15.04
N GLU A 269 5.60 -8.53 -14.75
CA GLU A 269 4.48 -7.65 -15.05
C GLU A 269 4.33 -7.41 -16.57
N LEU A 270 5.43 -7.32 -17.33
CA LEU A 270 5.39 -7.23 -18.79
C LEU A 270 4.81 -8.49 -19.44
N ASP A 271 5.17 -9.67 -18.94
CA ASP A 271 4.63 -10.94 -19.46
C ASP A 271 3.16 -11.12 -19.09
N ARG A 272 2.75 -10.67 -17.91
CA ARG A 272 1.33 -10.61 -17.53
C ARG A 272 0.53 -9.70 -18.45
N LEU A 273 1.05 -8.52 -18.79
CA LEU A 273 0.42 -7.58 -19.71
C LEU A 273 0.32 -8.14 -21.14
N ARG A 274 1.38 -8.81 -21.63
CA ARG A 274 1.36 -9.49 -22.94
C ARG A 274 0.30 -10.59 -23.01
N ASN A 275 0.17 -11.39 -21.95
CA ASN A 275 -0.84 -12.45 -21.87
C ASN A 275 -2.27 -11.89 -21.86
N LEU A 276 -2.51 -10.77 -21.15
CA LEU A 276 -3.80 -10.07 -21.16
C LEU A 276 -4.16 -9.51 -22.55
N VAL A 277 -3.20 -8.93 -23.27
CA VAL A 277 -3.41 -8.43 -24.64
C VAL A 277 -3.76 -9.57 -25.61
N ALA A 278 -3.17 -10.75 -25.43
CA ALA A 278 -3.43 -11.93 -26.25
C ALA A 278 -4.85 -12.54 -26.05
N GLU A 279 -5.54 -12.22 -24.96
CA GLU A 279 -6.92 -12.70 -24.71
C GLU A 279 -8.01 -11.82 -25.34
N ILE A 280 -7.69 -10.58 -25.69
CA ILE A 280 -8.64 -9.62 -26.28
C ILE A 280 -9.31 -10.16 -27.56
N PRO A 281 -8.59 -10.74 -28.54
CA PRO A 281 -9.20 -11.26 -29.76
C PRO A 281 -10.15 -12.45 -29.52
N LYS A 282 -9.87 -13.27 -28.50
CA LYS A 282 -10.72 -14.43 -28.15
C LYS A 282 -12.04 -13.98 -27.54
N LEU A 283 -12.02 -12.94 -26.72
CA LEU A 283 -13.22 -12.35 -26.13
C LEU A 283 -14.07 -11.61 -27.17
N GLN A 284 -13.44 -10.94 -28.15
CA GLN A 284 -14.14 -10.32 -29.27
C GLN A 284 -14.86 -11.36 -30.15
N ALA A 285 -14.20 -12.46 -30.50
CA ALA A 285 -14.80 -13.54 -31.28
C ALA A 285 -15.98 -14.22 -30.54
N GLY A 286 -15.90 -14.36 -29.21
CA GLY A 286 -16.99 -14.89 -28.40
C GLY A 286 -18.21 -13.96 -28.36
N LEU A 287 -17.99 -12.65 -28.32
CA LEU A 287 -19.05 -11.63 -28.30
C LEU A 287 -19.80 -11.55 -29.65
N GLU A 288 -19.08 -11.64 -30.76
CA GLU A 288 -19.66 -11.67 -32.11
C GLU A 288 -20.51 -12.93 -32.34
N ALA A 289 -20.05 -14.09 -31.86
CA ALA A 289 -20.82 -15.33 -31.91
C ALA A 289 -22.12 -15.27 -31.09
N GLU A 290 -22.09 -14.59 -29.93
CA GLU A 290 -23.27 -14.41 -29.07
C GLU A 290 -24.27 -13.41 -29.65
N GLN A 291 -23.80 -12.36 -30.33
CA GLN A 291 -24.65 -11.41 -31.06
C GLN A 291 -25.37 -12.07 -32.25
N LEU A 292 -24.66 -12.87 -33.05
CA LEU A 292 -25.22 -13.60 -34.18
C LEU A 292 -26.30 -14.61 -33.72
N SER A 293 -26.12 -15.22 -32.55
CA SER A 293 -27.11 -16.11 -31.93
C SER A 293 -28.40 -15.38 -31.49
N ARG A 294 -28.32 -14.09 -31.14
CA ARG A 294 -29.47 -13.30 -30.68
C ARG A 294 -30.31 -12.76 -31.82
N GLU A 295 -29.69 -12.32 -32.92
CA GLU A 295 -30.42 -11.82 -34.10
C GLU A 295 -31.28 -12.90 -34.77
N VAL A 296 -30.85 -14.16 -34.71
CA VAL A 296 -31.59 -15.30 -35.28
C VAL A 296 -32.84 -15.66 -34.44
N SER A 297 -32.93 -15.25 -33.17
CA SER A 297 -33.91 -15.81 -32.23
C SER A 297 -35.18 -14.99 -31.96
N GLU A 298 -35.25 -13.71 -32.33
CA GLU A 298 -36.42 -12.88 -31.96
C GLU A 298 -37.46 -12.74 -33.11
N GLN A 299 -37.02 -12.71 -34.39
CA GLN A 299 -37.92 -12.41 -35.51
C GLN A 299 -38.61 -13.63 -36.15
N LYS A 300 -38.04 -14.84 -36.08
CA LYS A 300 -38.66 -16.06 -36.64
C LYS A 300 -39.62 -16.78 -35.70
N TYR A 301 -39.57 -16.47 -34.40
CA TYR A 301 -40.32 -17.20 -33.37
C TYR A 301 -41.83 -16.94 -33.42
N GLN A 302 -42.25 -15.71 -33.76
CA GLN A 302 -43.67 -15.34 -33.85
C GLN A 302 -44.33 -15.80 -35.16
N ALA A 303 -43.56 -15.92 -36.25
CA ALA A 303 -44.09 -16.37 -37.55
C ALA A 303 -44.37 -17.88 -37.61
N ILE A 304 -43.68 -18.68 -36.80
CA ILE A 304 -43.80 -20.15 -36.79
C ILE A 304 -45.03 -20.62 -35.97
N LEU A 305 -45.46 -19.83 -34.98
CA LEU A 305 -46.61 -20.18 -34.12
C LEU A 305 -47.97 -20.07 -34.83
N ALA A 306 -48.03 -19.47 -36.02
CA ALA A 306 -49.26 -19.24 -36.78
C ALA A 306 -49.50 -20.24 -37.93
N SER A 307 -48.61 -21.21 -38.18
CA SER A 307 -48.71 -22.11 -39.35
C SER A 307 -49.30 -23.49 -39.02
N SER A 308 -50.33 -23.89 -39.75
CA SER A 308 -51.16 -25.09 -39.51
C SER A 308 -50.67 -26.39 -40.19
N SER A 309 -49.41 -26.47 -40.66
CA SER A 309 -48.92 -27.66 -41.37
C SER A 309 -48.18 -28.67 -40.47
N TRP A 310 -48.73 -29.88 -40.35
CA TRP A 310 -48.23 -30.93 -39.45
C TRP A 310 -46.83 -31.48 -39.77
N LYS A 311 -46.30 -31.23 -40.97
CA LYS A 311 -44.97 -31.72 -41.39
C LYS A 311 -43.80 -30.93 -40.76
N VAL A 312 -44.03 -29.76 -40.14
CA VAL A 312 -42.98 -28.92 -39.51
C VAL A 312 -42.84 -29.18 -37.99
N THR A 313 -43.80 -29.86 -37.36
CA THR A 313 -43.85 -29.94 -35.87
C THR A 313 -43.16 -31.16 -35.24
N ARG A 314 -42.56 -32.06 -36.03
CA ARG A 314 -41.92 -33.28 -35.51
C ARG A 314 -40.62 -33.02 -34.74
N PRO A 315 -39.70 -32.12 -35.15
CA PRO A 315 -38.48 -31.85 -34.40
C PRO A 315 -38.75 -31.11 -33.07
N LEU A 316 -39.74 -30.20 -33.06
CA LEU A 316 -40.09 -29.40 -31.88
C LEU A 316 -40.74 -30.22 -30.75
N ARG A 317 -41.40 -31.34 -31.08
CA ARG A 317 -41.92 -32.28 -30.06
C ARG A 317 -40.82 -33.11 -29.39
N VAL A 318 -39.67 -33.29 -30.04
CA VAL A 318 -38.48 -33.92 -29.44
C VAL A 318 -37.83 -32.97 -28.44
N VAL A 319 -37.74 -31.68 -28.78
CA VAL A 319 -37.21 -30.62 -27.89
C VAL A 319 -38.12 -30.40 -26.67
N ARG A 320 -39.45 -30.45 -26.83
CA ARG A 320 -40.39 -30.40 -25.70
C ARG A 320 -40.25 -31.60 -24.74
N ARG A 321 -39.86 -32.78 -25.22
CA ARG A 321 -39.55 -33.94 -24.37
C ARG A 321 -38.23 -33.77 -23.62
N ALA A 322 -37.24 -33.09 -24.20
CA ALA A 322 -35.98 -32.76 -23.53
C ALA A 322 -36.14 -31.67 -22.46
N LEU A 323 -36.99 -30.67 -22.69
CA LEU A 323 -37.25 -29.57 -21.74
C LEU A 323 -38.28 -29.92 -20.65
N GLY A 324 -39.03 -31.00 -20.82
CA GLY A 324 -40.04 -31.46 -19.84
C GLY A 324 -39.49 -32.17 -18.60
N GLN A 325 -38.16 -32.30 -18.45
CA GLN A 325 -37.53 -33.03 -17.34
C GLN A 325 -36.62 -32.18 -16.43
N ALA A 326 -36.66 -30.85 -16.49
CA ALA A 326 -35.86 -30.01 -15.60
C ALA A 326 -36.73 -29.03 -14.79
N PRO A 327 -37.08 -29.35 -13.52
CA PRO A 327 -37.54 -28.35 -12.58
C PRO A 327 -36.33 -27.73 -11.84
N ARG A 328 -36.40 -26.40 -11.61
CA ARG A 328 -35.54 -25.55 -10.76
C ARG A 328 -34.27 -24.96 -11.40
N LEU A 329 -34.45 -23.96 -12.26
CA LEU A 329 -33.43 -22.96 -12.57
C LEU A 329 -34.08 -21.57 -12.60
N SER A 330 -34.45 -21.05 -11.43
CA SER A 330 -35.03 -19.70 -11.30
C SER A 330 -34.52 -19.01 -10.03
N ALA A 331 -33.30 -18.48 -10.11
CA ALA A 331 -32.76 -17.44 -9.21
C ALA A 331 -31.50 -16.81 -9.85
N HIS A 332 -30.60 -17.67 -10.39
CA HIS A 332 -29.37 -17.21 -11.04
C HIS A 332 -29.60 -16.34 -12.29
N LEU A 333 -30.63 -16.63 -13.09
CA LEU A 333 -30.89 -15.89 -14.33
C LEU A 333 -31.32 -14.42 -14.12
N ARG A 334 -31.94 -14.08 -12.98
CA ARG A 334 -32.28 -12.67 -12.67
C ARG A 334 -31.04 -11.86 -12.29
N ALA A 335 -30.13 -12.46 -11.51
CA ALA A 335 -28.88 -11.82 -11.09
C ALA A 335 -27.89 -11.60 -12.25
N SER A 336 -27.97 -12.38 -13.33
CA SER A 336 -27.13 -12.21 -14.52
C SER A 336 -27.55 -11.02 -15.40
N ARG A 337 -28.84 -10.66 -15.37
CA ARG A 337 -29.41 -9.58 -16.18
C ARG A 337 -28.96 -8.19 -15.71
N SER A 338 -28.96 -7.92 -14.41
CA SER A 338 -28.50 -6.63 -13.86
C SER A 338 -26.98 -6.46 -13.97
N ARG A 339 -26.22 -7.55 -13.82
CA ARG A 339 -24.75 -7.58 -13.98
C ARG A 339 -24.32 -7.21 -15.40
N ALA A 340 -25.01 -7.72 -16.41
CA ALA A 340 -24.74 -7.41 -17.81
C ALA A 340 -25.10 -5.95 -18.18
N VAL A 341 -26.23 -5.44 -17.69
CA VAL A 341 -26.67 -4.06 -17.93
C VAL A 341 -25.73 -3.04 -17.30
N ASN A 342 -25.23 -3.32 -16.09
CA ASN A 342 -24.27 -2.44 -15.42
C ASN A 342 -22.89 -2.46 -16.10
N ALA A 343 -22.40 -3.62 -16.53
CA ALA A 343 -21.14 -3.73 -17.28
C ALA A 343 -21.17 -2.94 -18.62
N LEU A 344 -22.32 -2.95 -19.31
CA LEU A 344 -22.57 -2.13 -20.49
C LEU A 344 -22.53 -0.63 -20.18
N GLY A 345 -22.98 -0.20 -19.00
CA GLY A 345 -22.90 1.20 -18.55
C GLY A 345 -21.47 1.70 -18.33
N TYR A 346 -20.57 0.85 -17.83
CA TYR A 346 -19.14 1.17 -17.68
C TYR A 346 -18.42 1.30 -19.02
N LEU A 347 -18.68 0.36 -19.92
CA LEU A 347 -18.12 0.37 -21.28
C LEU A 347 -18.60 1.60 -22.08
N ARG A 348 -19.86 2.01 -21.89
CA ARG A 348 -20.43 3.21 -22.55
C ARG A 348 -19.83 4.53 -22.04
N ARG A 349 -19.20 4.51 -20.85
CA ARG A 349 -18.57 5.69 -20.19
C ARG A 349 -17.04 5.67 -20.26
N GLY A 350 -16.43 4.65 -20.87
CA GLY A 350 -14.97 4.52 -20.97
C GLY A 350 -14.26 4.12 -19.66
N ASP A 351 -14.99 3.72 -18.63
CA ASP A 351 -14.43 3.37 -17.31
C ASP A 351 -14.02 1.89 -17.22
N VAL A 352 -12.87 1.60 -17.84
CA VAL A 352 -12.25 0.26 -17.86
C VAL A 352 -11.73 -0.15 -16.46
N LYS A 353 -11.29 0.82 -15.65
CA LYS A 353 -10.77 0.60 -14.29
C LYS A 353 -11.89 0.14 -13.35
N GLY A 354 -13.07 0.78 -13.40
CA GLY A 354 -14.25 0.37 -12.63
C GLY A 354 -14.76 -1.03 -13.00
N LEU A 355 -14.66 -1.42 -14.27
CA LEU A 355 -15.03 -2.75 -14.73
C LEU A 355 -14.09 -3.84 -14.19
N LEU A 356 -12.76 -3.63 -14.23
CA LEU A 356 -11.75 -4.55 -13.70
C LEU A 356 -11.86 -4.71 -12.18
N SER A 357 -12.10 -3.61 -11.45
CA SER A 357 -12.34 -3.64 -10.00
C SER A 357 -13.58 -4.47 -9.65
N ARG A 358 -14.68 -4.34 -10.41
CA ARG A 358 -15.90 -5.17 -10.22
C ARG A 358 -15.68 -6.64 -10.54
N ALA A 359 -14.94 -6.97 -11.60
CA ALA A 359 -14.62 -8.37 -11.92
C ALA A 359 -13.81 -9.04 -10.79
N THR A 360 -12.82 -8.32 -10.26
CA THR A 360 -12.01 -8.75 -9.11
C THR A 360 -12.87 -8.92 -7.86
N TYR A 361 -13.79 -7.99 -7.60
CA TYR A 361 -14.80 -8.08 -6.54
C TYR A 361 -15.65 -9.36 -6.65
N TYR A 362 -16.22 -9.65 -7.83
CA TYR A 362 -17.08 -10.84 -8.00
C TYR A 362 -16.30 -12.15 -7.83
N ARG A 363 -15.05 -12.22 -8.32
CA ARG A 363 -14.18 -13.38 -8.11
C ARG A 363 -13.90 -13.63 -6.63
N ARG A 364 -13.68 -12.55 -5.86
CA ARG A 364 -13.50 -12.61 -4.40
C ARG A 364 -14.78 -13.02 -3.68
N GLN A 365 -15.93 -12.47 -4.07
CA GLN A 365 -17.24 -12.86 -3.52
C GLN A 365 -17.52 -14.35 -3.71
N ALA A 366 -17.26 -14.89 -4.91
CA ALA A 366 -17.40 -16.33 -5.17
C ALA A 366 -16.46 -17.18 -4.29
N LYS A 367 -15.23 -16.69 -4.03
CA LYS A 367 -14.26 -17.34 -3.14
C LYS A 367 -14.72 -17.32 -1.68
N LEU A 368 -15.26 -16.19 -1.20
CA LEU A 368 -15.85 -16.04 0.13
C LEU A 368 -17.11 -16.89 0.30
N GLU A 369 -17.98 -16.99 -0.70
CA GLU A 369 -19.15 -17.88 -0.68
C GLU A 369 -18.74 -19.36 -0.62
N TYR A 370 -17.73 -19.77 -1.39
CA TYR A 370 -17.16 -21.12 -1.32
C TYR A 370 -16.59 -21.41 0.08
N ILE A 371 -15.80 -20.49 0.63
CA ILE A 371 -15.22 -20.64 1.97
C ILE A 371 -16.31 -20.66 3.04
N ARG A 372 -17.34 -19.80 2.94
CA ARG A 372 -18.52 -19.81 3.82
C ARG A 372 -19.19 -21.18 3.82
N SER A 373 -19.37 -21.79 2.65
CA SER A 373 -19.93 -23.14 2.54
C SER A 373 -19.08 -24.20 3.26
N ARG A 374 -17.76 -24.03 3.27
CA ARG A 374 -16.83 -24.91 4.00
C ARG A 374 -16.78 -24.62 5.50
N LEU A 375 -16.73 -23.35 5.90
CA LEU A 375 -16.65 -22.91 7.31
C LEU A 375 -17.94 -23.24 8.07
N GLN A 376 -19.10 -23.22 7.41
CA GLN A 376 -20.39 -23.54 8.03
C GLN A 376 -20.59 -25.05 8.32
N GLN A 377 -19.77 -25.95 7.76
CA GLN A 377 -20.02 -27.40 7.77
C GLN A 377 -19.25 -28.22 8.83
N ALA A 378 -18.32 -27.67 9.60
CA ALA A 378 -17.45 -28.47 10.48
C ALA A 378 -17.55 -28.13 11.98
N ASN A 379 -17.81 -29.15 12.80
CA ASN A 379 -17.47 -29.21 14.23
C ASN A 379 -15.98 -29.58 14.38
N GLY A 380 -15.23 -28.90 15.25
CA GLY A 380 -13.79 -29.16 15.48
C GLY A 380 -12.81 -28.25 14.73
N ARG A 381 -13.18 -26.99 14.47
CA ARG A 381 -12.38 -25.98 13.75
C ARG A 381 -11.09 -25.67 14.49
N VAL A 382 -9.96 -25.63 13.79
CA VAL A 382 -8.69 -25.10 14.32
C VAL A 382 -8.19 -24.00 13.40
N TRP A 383 -7.97 -22.81 13.95
CA TRP A 383 -7.40 -21.66 13.24
C TRP A 383 -5.96 -21.40 13.73
N GLY A 384 -5.05 -21.15 12.79
CA GLY A 384 -3.72 -20.69 13.13
C GLY A 384 -3.69 -19.18 13.34
N ILE A 385 -2.97 -18.69 14.34
CA ILE A 385 -2.67 -17.27 14.51
C ILE A 385 -1.15 -17.13 14.47
N MET A 386 -0.63 -16.60 13.37
CA MET A 386 0.79 -16.36 13.22
C MET A 386 1.11 -14.95 13.70
N SER A 387 2.07 -14.82 14.62
CA SER A 387 2.39 -13.57 15.29
C SER A 387 3.87 -13.44 15.55
N THR A 388 4.40 -12.23 15.57
CA THR A 388 5.74 -11.97 16.10
C THR A 388 5.70 -11.91 17.63
N PRO A 389 6.84 -12.05 18.34
CA PRO A 389 6.88 -11.88 19.80
C PRO A 389 6.32 -10.53 20.28
N HIS A 390 6.51 -9.46 19.51
CA HIS A 390 6.03 -8.10 19.83
C HIS A 390 4.53 -7.89 19.60
N THR A 391 3.81 -8.82 18.99
CA THR A 391 2.35 -8.74 18.76
C THR A 391 1.59 -9.89 19.43
N LEU A 392 2.27 -10.66 20.28
CA LEU A 392 1.71 -11.86 20.90
C LEU A 392 0.44 -11.56 21.72
N PHE A 393 0.41 -10.42 22.42
CA PHE A 393 -0.78 -9.95 23.14
C PHE A 393 -2.01 -9.80 22.21
N ILE A 394 -1.84 -9.22 21.02
CA ILE A 394 -2.94 -9.06 20.05
C ILE A 394 -3.41 -10.44 19.58
N ALA A 395 -2.48 -11.36 19.31
CA ALA A 395 -2.80 -12.73 18.94
C ALA A 395 -3.59 -13.45 20.05
N GLN A 396 -3.25 -13.23 21.32
CA GLN A 396 -3.97 -13.77 22.48
C GLN A 396 -5.39 -13.19 22.61
N CYS A 397 -5.57 -11.88 22.42
CA CYS A 397 -6.90 -11.26 22.41
C CYS A 397 -7.80 -11.83 21.29
N ILE A 398 -7.22 -12.03 20.10
CA ILE A 398 -7.93 -12.67 18.98
C ILE A 398 -8.29 -14.12 19.33
N ALA A 399 -7.34 -14.89 19.86
CA ALA A 399 -7.54 -16.28 20.27
C ALA A 399 -8.66 -16.42 21.30
N GLU A 400 -8.61 -15.62 22.37
CA GLU A 400 -9.62 -15.61 23.43
C GLU A 400 -11.02 -15.39 22.85
N ARG A 401 -11.16 -14.45 21.90
CA ARG A 401 -12.46 -14.18 21.30
C ARG A 401 -12.94 -15.29 20.36
N LEU A 402 -12.05 -15.89 19.58
CA LEU A 402 -12.36 -17.03 18.71
C LEU A 402 -12.82 -18.25 19.53
N GLU A 403 -12.16 -18.53 20.65
CA GLU A 403 -12.47 -19.65 21.54
C GLU A 403 -13.85 -19.51 22.18
N ARG A 404 -14.27 -18.28 22.54
CA ARG A 404 -15.64 -18.01 23.03
C ARG A 404 -16.72 -18.34 21.99
N HIS A 405 -16.39 -18.33 20.70
CA HIS A 405 -17.27 -18.77 19.62
C HIS A 405 -17.08 -20.25 19.23
N GLY A 406 -16.31 -21.01 20.02
CA GLY A 406 -16.07 -22.43 19.79
C GLY A 406 -15.11 -22.72 18.63
N ILE A 407 -14.26 -21.75 18.26
CA ILE A 407 -13.21 -21.92 17.26
C ILE A 407 -11.90 -22.14 18.03
N ALA A 408 -11.35 -23.36 17.98
CA ALA A 408 -10.07 -23.63 18.61
C ALA A 408 -8.94 -22.90 17.87
N THR A 409 -7.91 -22.48 18.59
CA THR A 409 -6.81 -21.70 18.02
C THR A 409 -5.45 -22.28 18.37
N GLU A 410 -4.47 -22.06 17.49
CA GLU A 410 -3.06 -22.34 17.72
C GLU A 410 -2.24 -21.09 17.38
N ILE A 411 -1.59 -20.49 18.38
CA ILE A 411 -0.72 -19.33 18.19
C ILE A 411 0.70 -19.82 17.84
N MET A 412 1.27 -19.25 16.79
CA MET A 412 2.57 -19.65 16.23
C MET A 412 3.47 -18.42 16.07
N THR A 413 4.69 -18.48 16.61
CA THR A 413 5.71 -17.43 16.42
C THR A 413 6.62 -17.67 15.23
N GLU A 414 6.52 -18.84 14.61
CA GLU A 414 7.28 -19.23 13.42
C GLU A 414 6.36 -19.84 12.36
N ALA A 415 6.78 -19.77 11.10
CA ALA A 415 6.01 -20.36 10.00
C ALA A 415 6.10 -21.90 10.02
N PRO A 416 4.97 -22.63 10.13
CA PRO A 416 4.99 -24.09 10.14
C PRO A 416 5.52 -24.66 8.83
N ARG A 417 5.96 -25.92 8.86
CA ARG A 417 6.38 -26.62 7.64
C ARG A 417 5.22 -26.83 6.65
N VAL A 418 4.01 -27.06 7.16
CA VAL A 418 2.80 -27.31 6.37
C VAL A 418 1.62 -26.55 6.98
N PHE A 419 0.81 -25.89 6.14
CA PHE A 419 -0.34 -25.09 6.56
C PHE A 419 -1.66 -25.91 6.61
N ASN A 420 -1.83 -26.69 7.68
CA ASN A 420 -2.93 -27.65 7.84
C ASN A 420 -4.22 -27.09 8.43
N HIS A 421 -4.21 -25.92 9.07
CA HIS A 421 -5.41 -25.33 9.67
C HIS A 421 -6.42 -24.86 8.61
N ASP A 422 -7.65 -24.61 9.06
CA ASP A 422 -8.76 -24.18 8.20
C ASP A 422 -8.54 -22.75 7.69
N LEU A 423 -8.09 -21.87 8.58
CA LEU A 423 -7.78 -20.47 8.32
C LEU A 423 -6.59 -20.04 9.18
N TYR A 424 -5.89 -19.02 8.70
CA TYR A 424 -4.78 -18.37 9.38
C TYR A 424 -5.03 -16.87 9.47
N ILE A 425 -4.90 -16.30 10.67
CA ILE A 425 -4.76 -14.86 10.87
C ILE A 425 -3.27 -14.58 11.05
N VAL A 426 -2.69 -13.74 10.21
CA VAL A 426 -1.25 -13.45 10.22
C VAL A 426 -1.04 -12.00 10.58
N LEU A 427 -0.43 -11.76 11.74
CA LEU A 427 0.02 -10.45 12.21
C LEU A 427 1.45 -10.25 11.73
N CYS A 428 1.78 -9.04 11.26
CA CYS A 428 3.12 -8.71 10.74
C CYS A 428 3.61 -9.69 9.65
N ALA A 429 2.78 -9.96 8.63
CA ALA A 429 3.05 -10.99 7.62
C ALA A 429 4.39 -10.80 6.87
N GLN A 430 4.90 -9.56 6.79
CA GLN A 430 6.21 -9.21 6.26
C GLN A 430 7.39 -9.83 7.02
N MET A 431 7.19 -10.29 8.26
CA MET A 431 8.24 -10.88 9.11
C MET A 431 8.41 -12.39 8.89
N PHE A 432 7.56 -13.02 8.09
CA PHE A 432 7.61 -14.47 7.85
C PHE A 432 8.13 -14.78 6.45
N GLU A 433 9.12 -15.67 6.36
CA GLU A 433 9.65 -16.15 5.08
C GLU A 433 8.60 -16.90 4.24
N ARG A 434 7.64 -17.54 4.91
CA ARG A 434 6.57 -18.33 4.29
C ARG A 434 5.23 -17.95 4.88
N LEU A 435 4.27 -17.71 4.00
CA LEU A 435 2.90 -17.38 4.37
C LEU A 435 1.93 -18.50 3.98
N PRO A 436 0.83 -18.68 4.73
CA PRO A 436 -0.24 -19.58 4.35
C PRO A 436 -0.78 -19.25 2.95
N PRO A 437 -1.35 -20.23 2.23
CA PRO A 437 -2.01 -19.99 0.95
C PRO A 437 -3.05 -18.87 1.05
N GLY A 438 -3.14 -18.03 0.02
CA GLY A 438 -3.97 -16.82 0.04
C GLY A 438 -5.45 -17.07 0.33
N GLU A 439 -5.99 -18.22 -0.07
CA GLU A 439 -7.34 -18.69 0.23
C GLU A 439 -7.60 -19.06 1.69
N LYS A 440 -6.55 -19.30 2.48
CA LYS A 440 -6.63 -19.62 3.90
C LYS A 440 -6.12 -18.48 4.79
N ARG A 441 -5.77 -17.32 4.21
CA ARG A 441 -5.00 -16.30 4.90
C ARG A 441 -5.79 -15.01 5.07
N VAL A 442 -5.92 -14.54 6.29
CA VAL A 442 -6.31 -13.17 6.65
C VAL A 442 -5.04 -12.49 7.17
N ILE A 443 -4.73 -11.30 6.67
CA ILE A 443 -3.57 -10.54 7.18
C ILE A 443 -4.10 -9.42 8.07
N PHE A 444 -3.61 -9.35 9.31
CA PHE A 444 -3.75 -8.16 10.14
C PHE A 444 -2.57 -7.25 9.88
N GLN A 445 -2.84 -6.18 9.13
CA GLN A 445 -1.87 -5.15 8.84
C GLN A 445 -1.70 -4.25 10.08
N LEU A 446 -0.46 -4.15 10.57
CA LEU A 446 -0.06 -3.38 11.74
C LEU A 446 1.01 -2.30 11.43
N GLU A 447 1.47 -2.19 10.18
CA GLU A 447 2.43 -1.16 9.77
C GLU A 447 1.76 0.19 9.47
N GLN A 448 2.49 1.28 9.73
CA GLN A 448 1.99 2.64 9.55
C GLN A 448 2.26 3.20 8.15
N SER A 449 1.23 3.70 7.47
CA SER A 449 1.32 4.25 6.09
C SER A 449 2.19 5.49 5.95
N VAL A 450 2.41 6.21 7.04
CA VAL A 450 3.31 7.37 7.13
C VAL A 450 4.79 7.01 6.88
N SER A 451 5.14 5.72 6.95
CA SER A 451 6.45 5.19 6.56
C SER A 451 6.30 4.18 5.43
N SER A 452 6.89 4.49 4.27
CA SER A 452 6.86 3.58 3.11
C SER A 452 7.76 2.35 3.25
N ARG A 453 8.62 2.30 4.30
CA ARG A 453 9.65 1.26 4.48
C ARG A 453 9.08 -0.16 4.43
N TRP A 454 7.90 -0.38 5.00
CA TRP A 454 7.31 -1.71 5.12
C TRP A 454 6.27 -2.03 4.04
N PHE A 455 5.73 -1.02 3.34
CA PHE A 455 4.80 -1.21 2.23
C PHE A 455 5.51 -1.53 0.91
N THR A 456 6.30 -2.60 0.92
CA THR A 456 6.98 -3.12 -0.27
C THR A 456 5.97 -3.68 -1.28
N PRO A 457 6.31 -3.75 -2.58
CA PRO A 457 5.45 -4.39 -3.58
C PRO A 457 5.08 -5.84 -3.21
N ALA A 458 6.02 -6.59 -2.63
CA ALA A 458 5.77 -7.96 -2.17
C ALA A 458 4.73 -8.01 -1.04
N TYR A 459 4.81 -7.08 -0.09
CA TYR A 459 3.87 -7.00 1.01
C TYR A 459 2.47 -6.56 0.54
N LEU A 460 2.38 -5.55 -0.32
CA LEU A 460 1.11 -5.14 -0.94
C LEU A 460 0.47 -6.28 -1.73
N ASN A 461 1.26 -7.06 -2.46
CA ASN A 461 0.79 -8.25 -3.17
C ASN A 461 0.30 -9.34 -2.18
N ALA A 462 0.97 -9.52 -1.04
CA ALA A 462 0.52 -10.45 0.00
C ALA A 462 -0.84 -10.04 0.59
N LEU A 463 -1.04 -8.74 0.84
CA LEU A 463 -2.32 -8.15 1.26
C LEU A 463 -3.41 -8.35 0.21
N GLN A 464 -3.10 -8.07 -1.06
CA GLN A 464 -4.06 -8.21 -2.18
C GLN A 464 -4.47 -9.67 -2.44
N ASN A 465 -3.55 -10.61 -2.20
CA ASN A 465 -3.74 -12.06 -2.36
C ASN A 465 -4.22 -12.76 -1.08
N SER A 466 -4.57 -12.04 -0.02
CA SER A 466 -5.24 -12.59 1.15
C SER A 466 -6.75 -12.78 0.90
N LEU A 467 -7.43 -13.47 1.81
CA LEU A 467 -8.89 -13.56 1.84
C LEU A 467 -9.52 -12.22 2.27
N ALA A 468 -8.90 -11.58 3.26
CA ALA A 468 -9.29 -10.31 3.81
C ALA A 468 -8.09 -9.65 4.50
N VAL A 469 -8.12 -8.33 4.58
CA VAL A 469 -7.17 -7.54 5.36
C VAL A 469 -7.90 -6.97 6.57
N LEU A 470 -7.34 -7.15 7.77
CA LEU A 470 -7.72 -6.43 8.98
C LEU A 470 -6.80 -5.22 9.10
N GLU A 471 -7.37 -4.06 9.41
CA GLU A 471 -6.63 -2.79 9.53
C GLU A 471 -7.10 -2.03 10.77
N TYR A 472 -6.17 -1.53 11.57
CA TYR A 472 -6.48 -0.89 12.85
C TYR A 472 -6.62 0.63 12.77
N ALA A 473 -6.05 1.27 11.74
CA ALA A 473 -6.06 2.72 11.60
C ALA A 473 -6.82 3.18 10.34
N THR A 474 -7.69 4.16 10.48
CA THR A 474 -8.48 4.72 9.36
C THR A 474 -7.59 5.37 8.30
N VAL A 475 -6.52 6.05 8.72
CA VAL A 475 -5.48 6.63 7.83
C VAL A 475 -4.81 5.56 6.96
N ASN A 476 -4.58 4.35 7.51
CA ASN A 476 -4.05 3.23 6.73
C ASN A 476 -5.07 2.70 5.73
N ILE A 477 -6.37 2.67 6.07
CA ILE A 477 -7.43 2.25 5.15
C ILE A 477 -7.46 3.15 3.91
N GLU A 478 -7.37 4.46 4.10
CA GLU A 478 -7.31 5.43 3.00
C GLU A 478 -6.08 5.20 2.11
N PHE A 479 -4.90 5.03 2.73
CA PHE A 479 -3.68 4.70 2.01
C PHE A 479 -3.81 3.40 1.20
N LEU A 480 -4.32 2.32 1.79
CA LEU A 480 -4.52 1.04 1.12
C LEU A 480 -5.52 1.15 -0.04
N ALA A 481 -6.56 1.96 0.12
CA ALA A 481 -7.52 2.23 -0.96
C ALA A 481 -6.82 2.87 -2.18
N SER A 482 -5.88 3.80 -1.96
CA SER A 482 -5.05 4.36 -3.04
C SER A 482 -4.20 3.31 -3.78
N LYS A 483 -3.91 2.18 -3.12
CA LYS A 483 -3.18 1.02 -3.67
C LYS A 483 -4.10 -0.07 -4.22
N SER A 484 -5.40 0.23 -4.43
CA SER A 484 -6.41 -0.73 -4.89
C SER A 484 -6.69 -1.90 -3.93
N ILE A 485 -6.37 -1.73 -2.65
CA ILE A 485 -6.70 -2.63 -1.55
C ILE A 485 -7.74 -1.91 -0.69
N ALA A 486 -8.99 -1.91 -1.15
CA ALA A 486 -10.06 -1.11 -0.56
C ALA A 486 -11.23 -1.97 -0.06
N TYR A 487 -12.23 -1.33 0.54
CA TYR A 487 -13.54 -1.94 0.80
C TYR A 487 -14.10 -2.67 -0.45
N PRO A 488 -14.69 -3.88 -0.30
CA PRO A 488 -14.95 -4.62 0.93
C PRO A 488 -13.80 -5.51 1.41
N HIS A 489 -12.62 -5.47 0.78
CA HIS A 489 -11.51 -6.37 1.09
C HIS A 489 -10.86 -6.07 2.44
N VAL A 490 -10.77 -4.77 2.77
CA VAL A 490 -10.28 -4.27 4.06
C VAL A 490 -11.43 -4.26 5.06
N ASN A 491 -11.14 -4.65 6.30
CA ASN A 491 -12.06 -4.64 7.43
C ASN A 491 -11.39 -3.87 8.56
N TYR A 492 -12.07 -2.85 9.08
CA TYR A 492 -11.57 -2.11 10.22
C TYR A 492 -11.67 -2.98 11.47
N LEU A 493 -10.55 -3.12 12.19
CA LEU A 493 -10.45 -3.81 13.46
C LEU A 493 -9.48 -3.03 14.36
N PRO A 494 -9.97 -2.10 15.21
CA PRO A 494 -9.11 -1.39 16.15
C PRO A 494 -8.48 -2.40 17.12
N ILE A 495 -7.27 -2.13 17.59
CA ILE A 495 -6.63 -2.98 18.61
C ILE A 495 -7.28 -2.65 19.96
N GLY A 496 -7.64 -3.68 20.73
CA GLY A 496 -8.16 -3.52 22.09
C GLY A 496 -7.52 -4.50 23.07
N THR A 497 -8.11 -4.60 24.26
CA THR A 497 -7.61 -5.45 25.35
C THR A 497 -8.39 -6.75 25.46
N SER A 498 -7.88 -7.65 26.32
CA SER A 498 -8.63 -8.81 26.78
C SER A 498 -9.94 -8.39 27.45
N LEU A 499 -10.91 -9.30 27.44
CA LEU A 499 -12.24 -9.10 28.04
C LEU A 499 -12.19 -9.04 29.56
N GLU A 500 -11.18 -9.65 30.18
CA GLU A 500 -10.97 -9.51 31.61
C GLU A 500 -10.30 -8.16 31.89
N PRO A 501 -10.90 -7.32 32.77
CA PRO A 501 -10.27 -6.07 33.15
C PRO A 501 -8.93 -6.35 33.84
N PRO A 502 -7.93 -5.47 33.68
CA PRO A 502 -6.64 -5.66 34.32
C PRO A 502 -6.81 -5.76 35.84
N ALA A 503 -6.07 -6.70 36.44
CA ALA A 503 -5.98 -6.80 37.89
C ALA A 503 -5.46 -5.46 38.47
N PRO A 504 -5.96 -5.03 39.66
CA PRO A 504 -5.38 -3.88 40.34
C PRO A 504 -3.88 -4.09 40.55
N VAL A 505 -3.08 -3.06 40.24
CA VAL A 505 -1.64 -3.14 40.44
C VAL A 505 -1.31 -2.70 41.85
N ASP A 506 -0.54 -3.52 42.57
CA ASP A 506 -0.09 -3.21 43.93
C ASP A 506 0.94 -2.07 43.91
N PRO A 507 0.66 -0.91 44.54
CA PRO A 507 1.59 0.22 44.57
C PRO A 507 2.96 -0.12 45.18
N SER A 508 3.03 -1.10 46.08
CA SER A 508 4.30 -1.53 46.70
C SER A 508 5.25 -2.24 45.73
N GLN A 509 4.74 -2.68 44.57
CA GLN A 509 5.52 -3.34 43.51
C GLN A 509 6.08 -2.34 42.48
N LYS A 510 5.79 -1.04 42.63
CA LYS A 510 6.28 0.00 41.72
C LYS A 510 7.73 0.37 42.05
N GLU A 511 8.64 0.16 41.09
CA GLU A 511 10.06 0.47 41.20
C GLU A 511 10.47 1.72 40.41
N TYR A 512 9.70 2.06 39.37
CA TYR A 512 10.00 3.15 38.44
C TYR A 512 8.80 4.10 38.30
N ASP A 513 9.05 5.38 38.14
CA ASP A 513 8.00 6.33 37.74
C ASP A 513 7.61 6.05 36.29
N PHE A 514 8.61 5.90 35.41
CA PHE A 514 8.39 5.63 33.99
C PHE A 514 9.22 4.46 33.47
N ILE A 515 8.64 3.70 32.54
CA ILE A 515 9.38 2.80 31.66
C ILE A 515 9.25 3.23 30.21
N PHE A 516 10.35 3.16 29.48
CA PHE A 516 10.36 3.14 28.02
C PHE A 516 10.84 1.76 27.57
N TYR A 517 10.15 1.15 26.61
CA TYR A 517 10.61 -0.07 25.97
C TYR A 517 10.55 0.03 24.44
N GLY A 518 11.62 -0.41 23.79
CA GLY A 518 11.81 -0.35 22.34
C GLY A 518 13.13 0.31 21.96
N ASP A 519 13.38 0.42 20.67
CA ASP A 519 14.63 0.98 20.16
C ASP A 519 14.72 2.49 20.42
N TYR A 520 15.58 2.86 21.36
CA TYR A 520 15.95 4.25 21.62
C TYR A 520 17.38 4.58 21.18
N TYR A 521 18.24 3.59 20.96
CA TYR A 521 19.65 3.81 20.61
C TYR A 521 19.79 4.34 19.18
N SER A 522 18.97 3.85 18.25
CA SER A 522 19.02 4.27 16.85
C SER A 522 18.25 5.57 16.58
N SER A 523 17.51 6.09 17.56
CA SER A 523 16.61 7.22 17.37
C SER A 523 17.21 8.53 17.92
N PRO A 524 17.72 9.43 17.07
CA PRO A 524 18.24 10.73 17.50
C PRO A 524 17.16 11.64 18.10
N ARG A 525 15.88 11.32 17.86
CA ARG A 525 14.71 12.05 18.34
C ARG A 525 14.31 11.67 19.77
N ARG A 526 14.36 10.38 20.09
CA ARG A 526 13.92 9.86 21.40
C ARG A 526 14.91 10.17 22.52
N SER A 527 16.22 10.13 22.23
CA SER A 527 17.26 10.26 23.27
C SER A 527 17.15 11.56 24.09
N PRO A 528 17.06 12.76 23.48
CA PRO A 528 17.00 14.01 24.26
C PRO A 528 15.80 14.08 25.20
N MET A 529 14.65 13.55 24.77
CA MET A 529 13.42 13.52 25.58
C MET A 529 13.55 12.55 26.75
N LEU A 530 14.03 11.32 26.50
CA LEU A 530 14.25 10.33 27.55
C LEU A 530 15.31 10.79 28.56
N ASP A 531 16.36 11.47 28.10
CA ASP A 531 17.40 12.02 28.97
C ASP A 531 16.87 13.18 29.83
N ALA A 532 16.02 14.05 29.28
CA ALA A 532 15.34 15.07 30.06
C ALA A 532 14.39 14.47 31.11
N LEU A 533 13.63 13.42 30.75
CA LEU A 533 12.73 12.74 31.70
C LEU A 533 13.50 12.12 32.88
N LYS A 534 14.66 11.50 32.63
CA LYS A 534 15.55 10.92 33.65
C LYS A 534 16.11 11.93 34.65
N GLN A 535 16.19 13.20 34.29
CA GLN A 535 16.67 14.24 35.23
C GLN A 535 15.66 14.54 36.33
N HIS A 536 14.38 14.21 36.13
CA HIS A 536 13.29 14.53 37.05
C HIS A 536 12.60 13.31 37.67
N PHE A 537 12.70 12.14 37.04
CA PHE A 537 11.95 10.93 37.44
C PHE A 537 12.82 9.67 37.43
N SER A 538 12.39 8.64 38.16
CA SER A 538 12.99 7.30 38.05
C SER A 538 12.53 6.64 36.74
N VAL A 539 13.42 6.59 35.73
CA VAL A 539 13.11 6.04 34.41
C VAL A 539 13.95 4.83 34.08
N LYS A 540 13.32 3.72 33.73
CA LYS A 540 13.98 2.52 33.20
C LYS A 540 13.81 2.45 31.69
N LEU A 541 14.93 2.36 30.97
CA LEU A 541 14.94 2.10 29.53
C LEU A 541 15.20 0.62 29.29
N CYS A 542 14.39 0.00 28.44
CA CYS A 542 14.50 -1.40 28.05
C CYS A 542 14.61 -1.50 26.53
N ASN A 543 15.51 -2.34 26.04
CA ASN A 543 15.60 -2.70 24.63
C ASN A 543 15.52 -4.22 24.49
N ASP A 544 14.93 -4.71 23.40
CA ASP A 544 14.84 -6.14 23.08
C ASP A 544 14.18 -7.03 24.15
N VAL A 545 13.23 -6.49 24.93
CA VAL A 545 12.40 -7.24 25.89
C VAL A 545 11.04 -7.56 25.29
N PHE A 546 10.56 -8.80 25.46
CA PHE A 546 9.28 -9.26 24.91
C PHE A 546 8.56 -10.20 25.88
N GLY A 547 7.24 -10.39 25.69
CA GLY A 547 6.44 -11.36 26.45
C GLY A 547 6.45 -11.11 27.96
N ASP A 548 6.55 -12.19 28.73
CA ASP A 548 6.42 -12.16 30.20
C ASP A 548 7.43 -11.24 30.89
N GLU A 549 8.67 -11.18 30.39
CA GLU A 549 9.70 -10.29 30.95
C GLU A 549 9.31 -8.82 30.80
N MET A 550 8.87 -8.43 29.59
CA MET A 550 8.39 -7.09 29.32
C MET A 550 7.15 -6.77 30.15
N HIS A 551 6.20 -7.70 30.27
CA HIS A 551 5.00 -7.50 31.07
C HIS A 551 5.30 -7.33 32.56
N GLN A 552 6.28 -8.05 33.11
CA GLN A 552 6.74 -7.86 34.48
C GLN A 552 7.36 -6.47 34.69
N LEU A 553 8.19 -6.03 33.74
CA LEU A 553 8.80 -4.70 33.77
C LEU A 553 7.74 -3.59 33.69
N ILE A 554 6.78 -3.68 32.76
CA ILE A 554 5.69 -2.70 32.62
C ILE A 554 4.93 -2.57 33.94
N ARG A 555 4.58 -3.68 34.61
CA ARG A 555 3.84 -3.64 35.89
C ARG A 555 4.60 -2.93 37.01
N LYS A 556 5.93 -2.94 36.99
CA LYS A 556 6.79 -2.24 37.96
C LYS A 556 6.86 -0.72 37.73
N ALA A 557 6.36 -0.20 36.62
CA ALA A 557 6.32 1.23 36.36
C ALA A 557 4.97 1.85 36.76
N ARG A 558 4.99 3.11 37.22
CA ARG A 558 3.76 3.88 37.48
C ARG A 558 3.07 4.29 36.19
N ALA A 559 3.83 4.61 35.14
CA ALA A 559 3.34 4.80 33.79
C ALA A 559 4.37 4.33 32.75
N VAL A 560 3.92 4.07 31.52
CA VAL A 560 4.81 3.84 30.37
C VAL A 560 4.92 5.11 29.55
N ILE A 561 6.13 5.52 29.19
CA ILE A 561 6.36 6.64 28.27
C ILE A 561 6.38 6.11 26.82
N ASN A 562 5.49 6.66 26.00
CA ASN A 562 5.37 6.37 24.58
C ASN A 562 5.83 7.59 23.75
N ILE A 563 6.97 7.47 23.07
CA ILE A 563 7.51 8.50 22.17
C ILE A 563 7.64 7.86 20.79
N HIS A 564 7.06 8.51 19.78
CA HIS A 564 7.03 7.94 18.43
C HIS A 564 8.42 7.88 17.80
N TYR A 565 8.65 6.88 16.93
CA TYR A 565 9.94 6.74 16.23
C TYR A 565 10.10 7.81 15.14
N TYR A 566 9.01 8.12 14.43
CA TYR A 566 8.95 9.10 13.36
C TYR A 566 8.19 10.36 13.80
N GLU A 567 8.50 11.50 13.19
CA GLU A 567 7.59 12.65 13.22
C GLU A 567 6.32 12.32 12.42
N ASN A 568 5.17 12.85 12.84
CA ASN A 568 3.86 12.56 12.25
C ASN A 568 3.47 11.06 12.24
N ALA A 569 4.06 10.23 13.12
CA ALA A 569 3.68 8.84 13.28
C ALA A 569 2.20 8.69 13.67
N LEU A 570 1.58 7.57 13.30
CA LEU A 570 0.29 7.17 13.87
C LEU A 570 0.48 6.72 15.32
N LEU A 571 -0.58 6.82 16.11
CA LEU A 571 -0.56 6.39 17.49
C LEU A 571 -0.15 4.91 17.60
N GLU A 572 0.86 4.60 18.43
CA GLU A 572 1.38 3.24 18.65
C GLU A 572 0.39 2.38 19.46
N MET A 573 -0.80 2.15 18.90
CA MET A 573 -1.90 1.40 19.53
C MET A 573 -1.51 0.00 20.04
N PRO A 574 -0.64 -0.79 19.39
CA PRO A 574 -0.15 -2.04 19.97
C PRO A 574 0.47 -1.83 21.37
N ARG A 575 1.38 -0.85 21.52
CA ARG A 575 2.03 -0.52 22.80
C ARG A 575 1.01 -0.04 23.82
N ILE A 576 0.15 0.89 23.42
CA ILE A 576 -0.82 1.51 24.32
C ILE A 576 -1.77 0.46 24.88
N GLN A 577 -2.39 -0.33 24.02
CA GLN A 577 -3.38 -1.33 24.43
C GLN A 577 -2.75 -2.45 25.25
N GLU A 578 -1.52 -2.86 24.93
CA GLU A 578 -0.79 -3.82 25.76
C GLU A 578 -0.55 -3.26 27.18
N CYS A 579 -0.11 -2.01 27.32
CA CYS A 579 0.05 -1.37 28.63
C CYS A 579 -1.26 -1.27 29.42
N LEU A 580 -2.34 -0.83 28.77
CA LEU A 580 -3.66 -0.71 29.39
C LEU A 580 -4.20 -2.08 29.83
N SER A 581 -3.96 -3.13 29.05
CA SER A 581 -4.32 -4.51 29.41
C SER A 581 -3.59 -5.04 30.65
N LEU A 582 -2.44 -4.44 30.98
CA LEU A 582 -1.65 -4.76 32.17
C LEU A 582 -2.00 -3.86 33.37
N GLY A 583 -2.95 -2.92 33.20
CA GLY A 583 -3.37 -1.98 34.24
C GLY A 583 -2.39 -0.83 34.44
N VAL A 584 -1.59 -0.50 33.42
CA VAL A 584 -0.56 0.55 33.51
C VAL A 584 -0.91 1.70 32.56
N PRO A 585 -1.03 2.94 33.06
CA PRO A 585 -1.33 4.10 32.23
C PRO A 585 -0.16 4.48 31.32
N VAL A 586 -0.47 5.28 30.29
CA VAL A 586 0.51 5.67 29.28
C VAL A 586 0.64 7.18 29.22
N LEU A 587 1.87 7.69 29.29
CA LEU A 587 2.21 9.05 28.91
C LEU A 587 2.63 9.00 27.43
N SER A 588 1.82 9.52 26.52
CA SER A 588 2.05 9.39 25.08
C SER A 588 2.27 10.73 24.41
N GLU A 589 3.15 10.74 23.43
CA GLU A 589 3.21 11.81 22.46
C GLU A 589 1.93 11.85 21.61
N SER A 590 1.46 13.06 21.27
CA SER A 590 0.27 13.27 20.44
C SER A 590 0.44 12.76 19.00
N SER A 591 -0.68 12.43 18.36
CA SER A 591 -0.73 11.98 16.96
C SER A 591 -2.04 12.41 16.29
N GLN A 592 -2.05 12.48 14.96
CA GLN A 592 -3.19 12.92 14.16
C GLN A 592 -4.42 12.02 14.28
N ASP A 593 -4.24 10.73 14.58
CA ASP A 593 -5.32 9.73 14.65
C ASP A 593 -5.84 9.49 16.07
N GLN A 594 -5.34 10.22 17.09
CA GLN A 594 -5.74 9.96 18.49
C GLN A 594 -7.24 10.13 18.75
N GLN A 595 -7.91 10.99 17.99
CA GLN A 595 -9.35 11.25 18.07
C GLN A 595 -10.21 10.06 17.59
N ASP A 596 -9.63 9.11 16.88
CA ASP A 596 -10.32 7.87 16.47
C ASP A 596 -10.46 6.85 17.61
N TYR A 597 -9.82 7.11 18.76
CA TYR A 597 -9.80 6.23 19.93
C TYR A 597 -10.35 6.94 21.20
N PRO A 598 -11.63 7.38 21.18
CA PRO A 598 -12.24 8.06 22.33
C PRO A 598 -12.23 7.21 23.61
N GLU A 599 -12.14 5.90 23.49
CA GLU A 599 -12.04 4.95 24.61
C GLU A 599 -10.75 5.09 25.44
N LEU A 600 -9.70 5.73 24.92
CA LEU A 600 -8.46 5.94 25.69
C LEU A 600 -8.69 6.87 26.90
N GLY A 601 -9.54 7.89 26.75
CA GLY A 601 -9.92 8.82 27.82
C GLY A 601 -8.72 9.31 28.62
N ASP A 602 -8.88 9.39 29.94
CA ASP A 602 -7.82 9.86 30.85
C ASP A 602 -6.71 8.83 31.11
N ALA A 603 -6.86 7.58 30.63
CA ALA A 603 -5.87 6.52 30.84
C ALA A 603 -4.57 6.76 30.06
N VAL A 604 -4.64 7.58 29.00
CA VAL A 604 -3.50 8.03 28.22
C VAL A 604 -3.39 9.54 28.35
N ARG A 605 -2.28 10.02 28.92
CA ARG A 605 -1.99 11.45 28.95
C ARG A 605 -1.17 11.84 27.73
N PHE A 606 -1.72 12.74 26.92
CA PHE A 606 -1.03 13.23 25.73
C PHE A 606 -0.17 14.46 26.02
N PHE A 607 0.97 14.56 25.35
CA PHE A 607 1.78 15.78 25.29
C PHE A 607 2.14 16.12 23.84
N GLU A 608 2.46 17.39 23.58
CA GLU A 608 2.77 17.89 22.24
C GLU A 608 4.01 17.22 21.62
N GLN A 609 3.91 16.83 20.35
CA GLN A 609 4.97 16.17 19.61
C GLN A 609 6.29 16.97 19.65
N GLY A 610 7.37 16.31 20.10
CA GLY A 610 8.71 16.88 20.19
C GLY A 610 8.94 17.86 21.35
N SER A 611 7.90 18.18 22.14
CA SER A 611 8.00 19.17 23.23
C SER A 611 8.43 18.52 24.55
N ILE A 612 9.71 18.73 24.93
CA ILE A 612 10.24 18.27 26.23
C ILE A 612 9.50 18.95 27.39
N GLU A 613 9.19 20.24 27.29
CA GLU A 613 8.50 20.99 28.33
C GLU A 613 7.10 20.42 28.57
N ALA A 614 6.30 20.24 27.51
CA ALA A 614 4.96 19.66 27.61
C ALA A 614 5.00 18.22 28.14
N MET A 615 5.99 17.43 27.71
CA MET A 615 6.20 16.07 28.21
C MET A 615 6.47 16.06 29.72
N LEU A 616 7.34 16.94 30.24
CA LEU A 616 7.66 17.00 31.66
C LEU A 616 6.46 17.46 32.50
N GLU A 617 5.66 18.42 32.02
CA GLU A 617 4.44 18.84 32.70
C GLU A 617 3.38 17.73 32.72
N ALA A 618 3.18 17.04 31.59
CA ALA A 618 2.29 15.88 31.52
C ALA A 618 2.77 14.72 32.40
N ALA A 619 4.09 14.50 32.49
CA ALA A 619 4.71 13.52 33.38
C ALA A 619 4.46 13.83 34.86
N LYS A 620 4.57 15.10 35.28
CA LYS A 620 4.22 15.50 36.65
C LYS A 620 2.75 15.26 36.95
N ALA A 621 1.87 15.59 36.00
CA ALA A 621 0.43 15.46 36.17
C ALA A 621 -0.01 13.99 36.32
N ILE A 622 0.41 13.10 35.40
CA ILE A 622 0.01 11.69 35.43
C ILE A 622 0.49 10.96 36.71
N ILE A 623 1.65 11.37 37.24
CA ILE A 623 2.22 10.84 38.48
C ILE A 623 1.47 11.36 39.72
N ALA A 624 0.88 12.56 39.66
CA ALA A 624 0.17 13.17 40.77
C ALA A 624 -1.27 12.64 40.96
N GLU A 625 -1.86 12.00 39.94
CA GLU A 625 -3.28 11.59 39.93
C GLU A 625 -3.60 10.39 40.84
N GLY A 626 -2.59 9.64 41.29
CA GLY A 626 -2.77 8.54 42.25
C GLY A 626 -3.83 7.53 41.79
N ASP A 627 -4.72 7.09 42.67
CA ASP A 627 -5.73 6.06 42.36
C ASP A 627 -6.73 6.44 41.25
N GLN A 628 -6.85 7.72 40.90
CA GLN A 628 -7.79 8.17 39.85
C GLN A 628 -7.39 7.63 38.48
N ILE A 629 -6.08 7.57 38.18
CA ILE A 629 -5.59 7.06 36.90
C ILE A 629 -5.88 5.57 36.74
N ASP A 630 -5.83 4.79 37.83
CA ASP A 630 -6.10 3.35 37.80
C ASP A 630 -7.59 3.04 37.51
N VAL A 631 -8.49 3.93 37.93
CA VAL A 631 -9.91 3.86 37.55
C VAL A 631 -10.08 4.17 36.06
N ALA A 632 -9.38 5.20 35.56
CA ALA A 632 -9.41 5.56 34.14
C ALA A 632 -8.87 4.43 33.25
N VAL A 633 -7.75 3.79 33.63
CA VAL A 633 -7.15 2.65 32.90
C VAL A 633 -8.11 1.48 32.81
N ARG A 634 -8.75 1.08 33.92
CA ARG A 634 -9.73 -0.02 33.91
C ARG A 634 -10.94 0.29 33.03
N LYS A 635 -11.45 1.51 33.11
CA LYS A 635 -12.56 1.97 32.26
C LYS A 635 -12.16 1.94 30.77
N SER A 636 -10.97 2.44 30.46
CA SER A 636 -10.43 2.47 29.10
C SER A 636 -10.20 1.06 28.53
N ALA A 637 -9.60 0.16 29.31
CA ALA A 637 -9.43 -1.24 28.94
C ALA A 637 -10.79 -1.91 28.68
N GLN A 638 -11.78 -1.75 29.56
CA GLN A 638 -13.11 -2.32 29.35
C GLN A 638 -13.80 -1.78 28.09
N ALA A 639 -13.71 -0.48 27.83
CA ALA A 639 -14.26 0.12 26.62
C ALA A 639 -13.54 -0.38 25.36
N SER A 640 -12.21 -0.46 25.40
CA SER A 640 -11.38 -1.00 24.31
C SER A 640 -11.68 -2.47 24.02
N ALA A 641 -11.84 -3.30 25.06
CA ALA A 641 -12.23 -4.70 24.93
C ALA A 641 -13.62 -4.87 24.30
N SER A 642 -14.58 -4.01 24.69
CA SER A 642 -15.94 -4.00 24.15
C SER A 642 -15.94 -3.64 22.67
N ARG A 643 -15.20 -2.59 22.28
CA ARG A 643 -15.03 -2.18 20.88
C ARG A 643 -14.38 -3.28 20.04
N PHE A 644 -13.25 -3.81 20.51
CA PHE A 644 -12.51 -4.88 19.83
C PHE A 644 -13.39 -6.11 19.61
N THR A 645 -14.12 -6.53 20.65
CA THR A 645 -15.04 -7.66 20.64
C THR A 645 -16.15 -7.50 19.60
N PHE A 646 -16.80 -6.33 19.58
CA PHE A 646 -17.83 -6.06 18.58
C PHE A 646 -17.24 -6.08 17.15
N MET A 647 -16.08 -5.47 16.96
CA MET A 647 -15.46 -5.33 15.63
C MET A 647 -14.91 -6.64 15.07
N ILE A 648 -14.35 -7.52 15.91
CA ILE A 648 -13.93 -8.84 15.46
C ILE A 648 -15.13 -9.74 15.18
N ASP A 649 -16.21 -9.67 15.97
CA ASP A 649 -17.45 -10.40 15.68
C ASP A 649 -18.09 -9.93 14.37
N ARG A 650 -18.09 -8.62 14.13
CA ARG A 650 -18.49 -8.00 12.87
C ARG A 650 -17.68 -8.54 11.69
N PHE A 651 -16.36 -8.73 11.86
CA PHE A 651 -15.52 -9.38 10.86
C PHE A 651 -15.88 -10.86 10.67
N LEU A 652 -16.04 -11.63 11.75
CA LEU A 652 -16.40 -13.05 11.69
C LEU A 652 -17.77 -13.27 11.04
N ALA A 653 -18.73 -12.38 11.28
CA ALA A 653 -20.03 -12.39 10.64
C ALA A 653 -19.93 -12.06 9.14
N ASN A 654 -19.05 -11.12 8.77
CA ASN A 654 -18.79 -10.77 7.38
C ASN A 654 -18.24 -11.95 6.56
N ILE A 655 -17.25 -12.67 7.09
CA ILE A 655 -16.67 -13.85 6.42
C ILE A 655 -17.50 -15.13 6.58
N GLY A 656 -18.58 -15.06 7.38
CA GLY A 656 -19.53 -16.15 7.57
C GLY A 656 -19.12 -17.22 8.60
N SER A 657 -18.08 -16.95 9.40
CA SER A 657 -17.64 -17.81 10.51
C SER A 657 -18.57 -17.71 11.73
N LEU A 658 -19.17 -16.54 11.94
CA LEU A 658 -20.19 -16.28 12.94
C LEU A 658 -21.56 -16.14 12.26
N ARG A 659 -22.59 -16.81 12.78
CA ARG A 659 -23.96 -16.65 12.26
C ARG A 659 -24.50 -15.29 12.64
N MET A 660 -25.26 -14.67 11.75
CA MET A 660 -25.78 -13.32 11.97
C MET A 660 -26.75 -13.26 13.15
N GLY A 661 -27.56 -14.31 13.37
CA GLY A 661 -28.37 -14.42 14.60
C GLY A 661 -27.54 -14.33 15.89
N LYS A 662 -26.36 -14.97 15.91
CA LYS A 662 -25.42 -14.90 17.05
C LYS A 662 -24.77 -13.53 17.20
N MET A 663 -24.42 -12.87 16.09
CA MET A 663 -23.97 -11.47 16.11
C MET A 663 -25.01 -10.55 16.80
N LEU A 664 -26.30 -10.74 16.49
CA LEU A 664 -27.38 -9.93 17.07
C LEU A 664 -27.75 -10.28 18.52
N GLU A 665 -27.27 -11.41 19.05
CA GLU A 665 -27.36 -11.75 20.48
C GLU A 665 -26.28 -11.03 21.31
N GLY A 666 -25.19 -10.59 20.67
CA GLY A 666 -24.09 -9.88 21.31
C GLY A 666 -24.40 -8.41 21.58
N GLU A 667 -23.58 -7.80 22.44
CA GLU A 667 -23.63 -6.36 22.69
C GLU A 667 -23.01 -5.58 21.52
N ILE A 668 -23.62 -4.45 21.18
CA ILE A 668 -23.04 -3.51 20.22
C ILE A 668 -22.09 -2.54 20.91
N TYR A 669 -21.18 -1.95 20.14
CA TYR A 669 -20.37 -0.82 20.58
C TYR A 669 -20.88 0.49 19.97
N LEU A 670 -21.04 1.50 20.81
CA LEU A 670 -21.25 2.90 20.45
C LEU A 670 -20.16 3.73 21.13
N ASP A 671 -19.67 4.77 20.46
CA ASP A 671 -18.65 5.69 21.01
C ASP A 671 -19.17 6.52 22.21
N SER A 672 -20.49 6.65 22.33
CA SER A 672 -21.18 7.36 23.39
C SER A 672 -22.59 6.81 23.59
N ASP A 673 -23.11 6.92 24.81
CA ASP A 673 -24.51 6.62 25.08
C ASP A 673 -25.37 7.78 24.53
N GLY A 674 -26.35 7.47 23.67
CA GLY A 674 -27.22 8.50 23.11
C GLY A 674 -28.50 7.94 22.49
N ALA A 675 -29.52 8.79 22.40
CA ALA A 675 -30.77 8.49 21.68
C ALA A 675 -30.70 8.89 20.19
N GLN A 676 -29.56 9.42 19.73
CA GLN A 676 -29.30 9.75 18.34
C GLN A 676 -28.06 9.00 17.88
N VAL A 677 -28.18 8.24 16.80
CA VAL A 677 -27.10 7.39 16.29
C VAL A 677 -26.93 7.59 14.80
N VAL A 678 -25.68 7.82 14.37
CA VAL A 678 -25.31 7.72 12.97
C VAL A 678 -24.85 6.29 12.66
N LEU A 679 -25.43 5.70 11.61
CA LEU A 679 -24.95 4.46 11.01
C LEU A 679 -23.88 4.81 9.98
N SER A 680 -22.64 4.39 10.23
CA SER A 680 -21.51 4.65 9.33
C SER A 680 -20.65 3.41 9.15
N MET A 681 -19.91 3.37 8.04
CA MET A 681 -18.93 2.33 7.75
C MET A 681 -17.52 2.91 7.89
N PRO A 682 -16.70 2.43 8.86
CA PRO A 682 -15.34 2.93 9.03
C PRO A 682 -14.44 2.68 7.82
N GLU A 683 -14.78 1.71 6.96
CA GLU A 683 -14.01 1.40 5.75
C GLU A 683 -14.33 2.31 4.54
N THR A 684 -15.31 3.21 4.65
CA THR A 684 -15.63 4.20 3.62
C THR A 684 -15.25 5.60 4.09
N ILE A 685 -13.93 5.82 4.13
CA ILE A 685 -13.27 6.96 4.78
C ILE A 685 -13.81 8.31 4.28
N ASP A 686 -13.86 8.54 2.97
CA ASP A 686 -14.31 9.81 2.40
C ASP A 686 -15.71 10.19 2.92
N ARG A 687 -16.64 9.24 2.97
CA ARG A 687 -18.00 9.50 3.48
C ARG A 687 -17.99 9.83 4.95
N ARG A 688 -17.29 8.99 5.74
CA ARG A 688 -17.24 9.11 7.19
C ARG A 688 -16.63 10.46 7.57
N GLN A 689 -15.51 10.85 6.97
CA GLN A 689 -14.86 12.12 7.26
C GLN A 689 -15.74 13.32 6.89
N THR A 690 -16.42 13.26 5.73
CA THR A 690 -17.34 14.32 5.30
C THR A 690 -18.55 14.45 6.25
N PHE A 691 -19.02 13.34 6.82
CA PHE A 691 -20.04 13.37 7.86
C PHE A 691 -19.51 13.89 9.20
N LEU A 692 -18.34 13.39 9.65
CA LEU A 692 -17.75 13.75 10.94
C LEU A 692 -17.51 15.27 11.07
N ALA A 693 -17.19 15.94 9.96
CA ALA A 693 -17.05 17.41 9.92
C ALA A 693 -18.34 18.18 10.27
N GLU A 694 -19.52 17.57 10.07
CA GLU A 694 -20.84 18.18 10.30
C GLU A 694 -21.66 17.42 11.36
N LYS A 695 -21.02 16.49 12.08
CA LYS A 695 -21.70 15.61 13.03
C LYS A 695 -22.36 16.42 14.17
N PRO A 696 -23.65 16.18 14.47
CA PRO A 696 -24.30 16.79 15.62
C PRO A 696 -23.61 16.40 16.95
N LYS A 697 -23.55 17.33 17.92
CA LYS A 697 -22.82 17.15 19.18
C LYS A 697 -23.24 15.92 20.00
N ASP A 698 -24.56 15.66 20.10
CA ASP A 698 -25.12 14.56 20.91
C ASP A 698 -25.45 13.31 20.08
N CYS A 699 -24.65 13.05 19.04
CA CYS A 699 -24.80 11.89 18.17
C CYS A 699 -23.78 10.83 18.56
N ALA A 700 -24.20 9.57 18.70
CA ALA A 700 -23.30 8.43 18.81
C ALA A 700 -22.99 7.83 17.42
N ILE A 701 -21.81 7.27 17.22
CA ILE A 701 -21.43 6.55 15.99
C ILE A 701 -21.63 5.05 16.21
N PHE A 702 -22.35 4.43 15.28
CA PHE A 702 -22.42 2.99 15.16
C PHE A 702 -21.70 2.51 13.90
N ASP A 703 -20.66 1.70 14.12
CA ASP A 703 -19.94 1.03 13.04
C ASP A 703 -20.80 -0.13 12.49
N GLY A 704 -21.49 0.11 11.38
CA GLY A 704 -22.52 -0.77 10.84
C GLY A 704 -22.06 -2.22 10.62
N ILE A 705 -22.94 -3.17 10.93
CA ILE A 705 -22.68 -4.61 10.80
C ILE A 705 -22.49 -5.00 9.34
N ARG A 706 -21.49 -5.85 9.07
CA ARG A 706 -21.13 -6.29 7.72
C ARG A 706 -21.68 -7.65 7.35
N ASN A 707 -21.99 -7.79 6.07
CA ASN A 707 -22.20 -9.08 5.45
C ASN A 707 -21.80 -9.04 3.97
N THR A 708 -21.38 -10.19 3.42
CA THR A 708 -21.24 -10.39 1.96
C THR A 708 -22.46 -9.89 1.16
N LYS A 709 -23.67 -10.08 1.67
CA LYS A 709 -24.90 -9.47 1.16
C LYS A 709 -25.13 -8.14 1.90
N GLY A 710 -24.74 -7.02 1.30
CA GLY A 710 -24.78 -5.70 1.95
C GLY A 710 -26.11 -5.36 2.63
N TRP A 711 -27.24 -5.66 1.99
CA TRP A 711 -28.58 -5.42 2.54
C TRP A 711 -28.88 -6.24 3.82
N VAL A 712 -28.26 -7.41 4.00
CA VAL A 712 -28.36 -8.21 5.23
C VAL A 712 -27.58 -7.53 6.36
N GLY A 713 -26.40 -6.99 6.07
CA GLY A 713 -25.62 -6.18 7.02
C GLY A 713 -26.37 -4.92 7.43
N CYS A 714 -27.05 -4.27 6.48
CA CYS A 714 -27.96 -3.15 6.74
C CYS A 714 -29.07 -3.53 7.72
N GLY A 715 -29.87 -4.55 7.40
CA GLY A 715 -30.97 -5.01 8.27
C GLY A 715 -30.48 -5.44 9.65
N ALA A 716 -29.35 -6.14 9.72
CA ALA A 716 -28.71 -6.51 10.98
C ALA A 716 -28.33 -5.27 11.80
N SER A 717 -27.81 -4.23 11.17
CA SER A 717 -27.44 -2.98 11.84
C SER A 717 -28.64 -2.30 12.51
N TYR A 718 -29.76 -2.15 11.77
CA TYR A 718 -30.99 -1.59 12.34
C TYR A 718 -31.58 -2.48 13.43
N SER A 719 -31.54 -3.81 13.25
CA SER A 719 -32.00 -4.75 14.28
C SER A 719 -31.17 -4.64 15.56
N ALA A 720 -29.84 -4.52 15.44
CA ALA A 720 -28.94 -4.39 16.57
C ALA A 720 -29.15 -3.08 17.34
N LEU A 721 -29.31 -1.96 16.63
CA LEU A 721 -29.66 -0.66 17.22
C LEU A 721 -31.02 -0.71 17.93
N ALA A 722 -32.01 -1.38 17.35
CA ALA A 722 -33.31 -1.53 17.97
C ALA A 722 -33.25 -2.36 19.26
N ARG A 723 -32.51 -3.47 19.25
CA ARG A 723 -32.26 -4.30 20.45
C ARG A 723 -31.53 -3.50 21.53
N TYR A 724 -30.53 -2.71 21.16
CA TYR A 724 -29.83 -1.82 22.07
C TYR A 724 -30.78 -0.80 22.73
N ALA A 725 -31.58 -0.09 21.94
CA ALA A 725 -32.52 0.90 22.47
C ALA A 725 -33.54 0.29 23.42
N LEU A 726 -34.07 -0.89 23.09
CA LEU A 726 -35.00 -1.64 23.94
C LEU A 726 -34.32 -2.10 25.24
N ALA A 727 -33.09 -2.62 25.18
CA ALA A 727 -32.34 -3.05 26.36
C ALA A 727 -32.01 -1.88 27.31
N LYS A 728 -31.76 -0.68 26.77
CA LYS A 728 -31.53 0.55 27.54
C LYS A 728 -32.82 1.24 27.98
N GLY A 729 -34.00 0.75 27.56
CA GLY A 729 -35.29 1.36 27.90
C GLY A 729 -35.52 2.74 27.26
N LEU A 730 -34.89 3.03 26.13
CA LEU A 730 -35.08 4.30 25.42
C LEU A 730 -36.50 4.36 24.85
N PRO A 731 -37.27 5.45 25.08
CA PRO A 731 -38.64 5.55 24.56
C PRO A 731 -38.71 5.69 23.04
N GLN A 732 -37.64 6.23 22.45
CA GLN A 732 -37.44 6.39 21.02
C GLN A 732 -35.94 6.43 20.69
N LEU A 733 -35.60 6.12 19.43
CA LEU A 733 -34.25 6.19 18.90
C LEU A 733 -34.27 6.93 17.56
N THR A 734 -33.42 7.95 17.41
CA THR A 734 -33.13 8.57 16.12
C THR A 734 -31.96 7.84 15.48
N VAL A 735 -32.14 7.34 14.26
CA VAL A 735 -31.08 6.73 13.45
C VAL A 735 -31.01 7.43 12.10
N PHE A 736 -29.81 7.78 11.66
CA PHE A 736 -29.57 8.30 10.32
C PHE A 736 -28.28 7.77 9.72
N GLU A 737 -28.18 7.79 8.40
CA GLU A 737 -27.01 7.33 7.64
C GLU A 737 -25.98 8.47 7.50
N ASP A 738 -24.72 8.13 7.22
CA ASP A 738 -23.63 9.12 7.06
C ASP A 738 -23.67 9.92 5.73
N ASP A 739 -24.65 9.68 4.86
CA ASP A 739 -24.96 10.49 3.67
C ASP A 739 -26.17 11.42 3.85
N VAL A 740 -26.65 11.60 5.09
CA VAL A 740 -27.67 12.60 5.41
C VAL A 740 -27.15 14.02 5.11
N LEU A 741 -28.01 14.85 4.51
CA LEU A 741 -27.73 16.28 4.31
C LEU A 741 -28.60 17.12 5.25
N PHE A 742 -28.00 17.71 6.28
CA PHE A 742 -28.71 18.60 7.20
C PHE A 742 -28.87 20.00 6.58
N HIS A 743 -30.11 20.50 6.55
CA HIS A 743 -30.40 21.86 6.07
C HIS A 743 -30.16 22.91 7.17
N GLU A 744 -30.00 24.18 6.76
CA GLU A 744 -29.88 25.29 7.69
C GLU A 744 -31.13 25.38 8.61
N GLY A 745 -30.90 25.57 9.91
CA GLY A 745 -31.96 25.61 10.92
C GLY A 745 -32.61 24.26 11.25
N HIS A 746 -32.01 23.12 10.84
CA HIS A 746 -32.55 21.78 11.15
C HIS A 746 -32.73 21.53 12.66
N GLU A 747 -31.84 22.02 13.52
CA GLU A 747 -31.93 21.81 14.98
C GLU A 747 -33.25 22.34 15.55
N GLY A 748 -33.66 23.55 15.15
CA GLY A 748 -34.94 24.12 15.56
C GLY A 748 -36.14 23.33 15.02
N LYS A 749 -36.03 22.77 13.81
CA LYS A 749 -37.09 21.91 13.24
C LYS A 749 -37.18 20.56 13.96
N VAL A 750 -36.05 19.95 14.36
CA VAL A 750 -36.02 18.71 15.13
C VAL A 750 -36.76 18.87 16.46
N GLU A 751 -36.61 20.02 17.12
CA GLU A 751 -37.33 20.29 18.37
C GLU A 751 -38.84 20.39 18.17
N ILE A 752 -39.29 21.11 17.12
CA ILE A 752 -40.71 21.17 16.74
C ILE A 752 -41.27 19.77 16.43
N ILE A 753 -40.48 18.93 15.73
CA ILE A 753 -40.86 17.55 15.41
C ILE A 753 -41.00 16.73 16.70
N ARG A 754 -40.05 16.82 17.64
CA ARG A 754 -40.11 16.09 18.91
C ARG A 754 -41.32 16.48 19.74
N GLU A 755 -41.60 17.79 19.86
CA GLU A 755 -42.81 18.28 20.52
C GLU A 755 -44.08 17.75 19.84
N TYR A 756 -44.13 17.78 18.50
CA TYR A 756 -45.25 17.25 17.75
C TYR A 756 -45.45 15.75 18.03
N LEU A 757 -44.40 14.94 17.91
CA LEU A 757 -44.48 13.49 18.14
C LEU A 757 -44.86 13.14 19.58
N ALA A 758 -44.51 13.97 20.57
CA ALA A 758 -44.85 13.74 21.98
C ALA A 758 -46.34 13.93 22.30
N GLN A 759 -47.06 14.77 21.54
CA GLN A 759 -48.48 15.07 21.76
C GLN A 759 -49.40 14.47 20.68
N THR A 760 -48.84 14.05 19.55
CA THR A 760 -49.59 13.42 18.46
C THR A 760 -50.09 12.06 18.91
N GLY A 761 -51.25 11.63 18.38
CA GLY A 761 -51.82 10.32 18.66
C GLY A 761 -50.94 9.16 18.16
N ARG A 762 -51.52 8.26 17.35
CA ARG A 762 -50.78 7.09 16.87
C ARG A 762 -49.72 7.49 15.83
N TRP A 763 -48.46 7.17 16.10
CA TRP A 763 -47.32 7.17 15.17
C TRP A 763 -46.39 6.00 15.51
N ASP A 764 -45.53 5.58 14.57
CA ASP A 764 -44.52 4.54 14.78
C ASP A 764 -43.12 5.00 14.36
N ILE A 765 -43.05 5.66 13.19
CA ILE A 765 -41.80 6.12 12.59
C ILE A 765 -42.00 7.55 12.11
N PHE A 766 -41.11 8.47 12.49
CA PHE A 766 -40.94 9.73 11.78
C PHE A 766 -39.87 9.55 10.71
N SER A 767 -40.16 9.91 9.46
CA SER A 767 -39.22 9.87 8.34
C SER A 767 -38.84 11.29 7.96
N GLY A 768 -37.55 11.62 8.13
CA GLY A 768 -37.01 12.94 7.83
C GLY A 768 -36.95 13.24 6.33
N VAL A 769 -36.89 12.19 5.51
CA VAL A 769 -36.91 12.26 4.05
C VAL A 769 -37.51 10.98 3.47
N ILE A 770 -38.25 11.09 2.36
CA ILE A 770 -38.71 9.94 1.58
C ILE A 770 -38.14 10.04 0.16
N ALA A 771 -37.42 8.99 -0.25
CA ALA A 771 -36.81 8.94 -1.59
C ALA A 771 -37.82 8.60 -2.69
N SER A 772 -38.87 7.83 -2.40
CA SER A 772 -39.91 7.48 -3.38
C SER A 772 -41.24 7.21 -2.69
N VAL A 773 -42.37 7.61 -3.28
CA VAL A 773 -43.69 7.29 -2.69
C VAL A 773 -44.18 5.96 -3.23
N HIS A 774 -44.60 5.03 -2.38
CA HIS A 774 -45.16 3.76 -2.83
C HIS A 774 -46.49 4.00 -3.58
N PRO A 775 -46.79 3.28 -4.68
CA PRO A 775 -48.01 3.50 -5.46
C PRO A 775 -49.32 3.31 -4.69
N ASN A 776 -49.28 2.60 -3.57
CA ASN A 776 -50.46 2.36 -2.72
C ASN A 776 -50.47 3.20 -1.44
N THR A 777 -49.57 4.17 -1.27
CA THR A 777 -49.53 5.04 -0.08
C THR A 777 -50.85 5.78 0.11
N ARG A 778 -51.38 5.76 1.33
CA ARG A 778 -52.57 6.48 1.77
C ARG A 778 -52.25 7.49 2.85
N VAL A 779 -52.91 8.64 2.79
CA VAL A 779 -52.86 9.65 3.86
C VAL A 779 -53.85 9.28 4.97
N LEU A 780 -53.32 9.08 6.18
CA LEU A 780 -54.07 8.78 7.39
C LEU A 780 -54.49 10.05 8.15
N GLY A 781 -53.73 11.14 8.00
CA GLY A 781 -54.05 12.43 8.61
C GLY A 781 -53.08 13.54 8.21
N VAL A 782 -53.55 14.79 8.20
CA VAL A 782 -52.74 15.98 7.95
C VAL A 782 -52.99 16.99 9.06
N GLU A 783 -51.91 17.51 9.65
CA GLU A 783 -51.96 18.50 10.71
C GLU A 783 -50.91 19.59 10.47
N VAL A 784 -51.17 20.81 10.91
CA VAL A 784 -50.19 21.90 10.89
C VAL A 784 -49.84 22.24 12.33
N TRP A 785 -48.55 22.14 12.67
CA TRP A 785 -48.04 22.39 14.02
C TRP A 785 -46.84 23.33 13.96
N LYS A 786 -46.91 24.44 14.71
CA LYS A 786 -45.87 25.48 14.78
C LYS A 786 -45.29 25.88 13.41
N GLY A 787 -46.15 25.98 12.39
CA GLY A 787 -45.77 26.39 11.03
C GLY A 787 -45.23 25.28 10.13
N MET A 788 -45.16 24.03 10.59
CA MET A 788 -44.79 22.86 9.79
C MET A 788 -46.01 21.99 9.51
N MET A 789 -46.11 21.45 8.30
CA MET A 789 -47.17 20.50 7.94
C MET A 789 -46.69 19.08 8.21
N PHE A 790 -47.44 18.33 9.00
CA PHE A 790 -47.21 16.94 9.32
C PHE A 790 -48.23 16.06 8.61
N VAL A 791 -47.75 15.04 7.90
CA VAL A 791 -48.57 14.10 7.15
C VAL A 791 -48.34 12.69 7.70
N ARG A 792 -49.42 12.02 8.09
CA ARG A 792 -49.42 10.62 8.52
C ARG A 792 -49.74 9.72 7.33
N LEU A 793 -48.89 8.73 7.08
CA LEU A 793 -48.93 7.80 5.95
C LEU A 793 -48.92 6.35 6.47
N ASP A 794 -49.37 5.40 5.64
CA ASP A 794 -49.36 3.96 5.94
C ASP A 794 -48.16 3.19 5.38
N HIS A 795 -47.33 3.83 4.55
CA HIS A 795 -46.15 3.23 3.94
C HIS A 795 -44.94 4.17 3.99
N MET A 796 -43.74 3.59 4.06
CA MET A 796 -42.44 4.27 3.97
C MET A 796 -41.51 3.55 2.99
N THR A 797 -40.46 4.24 2.53
CA THR A 797 -39.49 3.71 1.55
C THR A 797 -38.06 4.24 1.78
N SER A 798 -37.75 4.76 2.96
CA SER A 798 -36.47 5.45 3.23
C SER A 798 -35.97 5.23 4.65
N THR A 799 -34.65 5.08 4.79
CA THR A 799 -33.94 4.84 6.05
C THR A 799 -32.93 5.92 6.43
N VAL A 800 -32.76 6.94 5.57
CA VAL A 800 -31.71 7.96 5.65
C VAL A 800 -31.73 8.74 6.96
N PHE A 801 -32.91 9.16 7.44
CA PHE A 801 -33.07 9.78 8.76
C PHE A 801 -34.44 9.44 9.31
N ASN A 802 -34.49 8.68 10.41
CA ASN A 802 -35.73 8.23 11.01
C ASN A 802 -35.69 8.36 12.54
N ILE A 803 -36.84 8.65 13.14
CA ILE A 803 -37.07 8.50 14.59
C ILE A 803 -38.04 7.34 14.78
N TYR A 804 -37.62 6.35 15.56
CA TYR A 804 -38.40 5.14 15.83
C TYR A 804 -38.89 5.16 17.27
N ASN A 805 -40.19 4.96 17.48
CA ASN A 805 -40.71 4.74 18.83
C ASN A 805 -40.58 3.26 19.26
N ASN A 806 -40.97 2.96 20.49
CA ASN A 806 -40.96 1.59 21.03
C ASN A 806 -41.64 0.53 20.16
N ARG A 807 -42.75 0.85 19.46
CA ARG A 807 -43.44 -0.14 18.61
C ARG A 807 -42.62 -0.47 17.36
N ALA A 808 -42.09 0.55 16.69
CA ALA A 808 -41.20 0.36 15.54
C ALA A 808 -39.89 -0.34 15.93
N LEU A 809 -39.32 0.00 17.08
CA LEU A 809 -38.12 -0.68 17.61
C LEU A 809 -38.38 -2.17 17.86
N ASN A 810 -39.53 -2.53 18.44
CA ASN A 810 -39.90 -3.94 18.63
C ASN A 810 -40.05 -4.70 17.30
N LEU A 811 -40.53 -4.04 16.24
CA LEU A 811 -40.63 -4.63 14.90
C LEU A 811 -39.24 -4.86 14.30
N LEU A 812 -38.35 -3.87 14.36
CA LEU A 812 -36.97 -3.94 13.87
C LEU A 812 -36.14 -5.00 14.60
N ALA A 813 -36.31 -5.14 15.92
CA ALA A 813 -35.60 -6.12 16.73
C ALA A 813 -35.93 -7.59 16.34
N ARG A 814 -37.10 -7.81 15.73
CA ARG A 814 -37.59 -9.12 15.25
C ARG A 814 -37.20 -9.43 13.80
N TRP A 815 -36.53 -8.51 13.11
CA TRP A 815 -36.04 -8.74 11.75
C TRP A 815 -35.22 -10.04 11.70
N ASP A 816 -35.52 -10.90 10.73
CA ASP A 816 -34.92 -12.23 10.63
C ASP A 816 -33.65 -12.19 9.76
N PRO A 817 -32.45 -12.35 10.36
CA PRO A 817 -31.20 -12.35 9.60
C PRO A 817 -30.99 -13.60 8.74
N GLU A 818 -31.74 -14.68 8.96
CA GLU A 818 -31.63 -15.92 8.19
C GLU A 818 -32.56 -15.91 6.97
N ASN A 819 -33.55 -15.00 6.91
CA ASN A 819 -34.34 -14.77 5.72
C ASN A 819 -33.52 -14.00 4.67
N THR A 820 -33.13 -14.70 3.60
CA THR A 820 -32.29 -14.14 2.53
C THR A 820 -33.07 -13.67 1.30
N ASP A 821 -34.39 -13.53 1.40
CA ASP A 821 -35.22 -12.95 0.35
C ASP A 821 -35.17 -11.42 0.40
N VAL A 822 -34.46 -10.81 -0.55
CA VAL A 822 -34.28 -9.36 -0.60
C VAL A 822 -35.59 -8.61 -0.85
N ASP A 823 -36.53 -9.21 -1.59
CA ASP A 823 -37.77 -8.54 -2.00
C ASP A 823 -38.75 -8.36 -0.83
N SER A 824 -38.61 -9.19 0.21
CA SER A 824 -39.45 -9.13 1.43
C SER A 824 -38.68 -8.68 2.67
N ASN A 825 -37.37 -8.93 2.75
CA ASN A 825 -36.59 -8.81 3.98
C ASN A 825 -35.49 -7.75 3.94
N ALA A 826 -35.24 -7.08 2.81
CA ALA A 826 -34.48 -5.82 2.85
C ALA A 826 -35.15 -4.85 3.84
N ILE A 827 -34.39 -4.06 4.58
CA ILE A 827 -34.94 -3.34 5.75
C ILE A 827 -36.08 -2.39 5.39
N ASP A 828 -35.97 -1.73 4.24
CA ASP A 828 -37.00 -0.88 3.64
C ASP A 828 -38.26 -1.70 3.29
N ARG A 829 -38.08 -2.86 2.64
CA ARG A 829 -39.18 -3.77 2.28
C ARG A 829 -39.84 -4.44 3.47
N TYR A 830 -39.06 -4.80 4.48
CA TYR A 830 -39.55 -5.37 5.73
C TYR A 830 -40.47 -4.38 6.46
N LEU A 831 -40.07 -3.10 6.52
CA LEU A 831 -40.90 -2.03 7.06
C LEU A 831 -42.11 -1.74 6.16
N GLU A 832 -41.92 -1.65 4.84
CA GLU A 832 -43.01 -1.37 3.88
C GLU A 832 -44.10 -2.45 3.87
N ASN A 833 -43.72 -3.72 4.06
CA ASN A 833 -44.64 -4.87 4.13
C ASN A 833 -45.27 -5.08 5.52
N SER A 834 -44.90 -4.27 6.51
CA SER A 834 -45.48 -4.39 7.85
C SER A 834 -46.86 -3.74 7.88
N ASP A 835 -47.90 -4.55 8.07
CA ASP A 835 -49.26 -4.06 8.20
C ASP A 835 -49.38 -3.12 9.43
N ASP A 836 -50.12 -2.03 9.28
CA ASP A 836 -50.56 -1.15 10.39
C ASP A 836 -49.45 -0.28 11.04
N LEU A 837 -48.41 0.09 10.28
CA LEU A 837 -47.46 1.16 10.63
C LEU A 837 -48.02 2.55 10.28
N VAL A 838 -47.76 3.53 11.16
CA VAL A 838 -48.09 4.94 10.94
C VAL A 838 -46.80 5.74 10.83
N ILE A 839 -46.54 6.23 9.63
CA ILE A 839 -45.36 6.98 9.26
C ILE A 839 -45.68 8.46 9.28
N VAL A 840 -44.90 9.26 10.00
CA VAL A 840 -45.04 10.72 10.03
C VAL A 840 -43.95 11.35 9.17
N VAL A 841 -44.31 12.25 8.28
CA VAL A 841 -43.38 13.11 7.56
C VAL A 841 -43.71 14.58 7.81
N ALA A 842 -42.69 15.42 7.85
CA ALA A 842 -42.85 16.86 7.88
C ALA A 842 -42.57 17.46 6.50
N LEU A 843 -43.33 18.49 6.12
CA LEU A 843 -43.15 19.25 4.89
C LEU A 843 -42.78 20.72 5.20
N PRO A 844 -41.72 21.27 4.57
CA PRO A 844 -40.76 20.58 3.71
C PRO A 844 -39.96 19.50 4.48
N PHE A 845 -39.35 18.55 3.77
CA PHE A 845 -38.57 17.50 4.42
C PHE A 845 -37.48 18.06 5.34
N LEU A 846 -37.16 17.31 6.40
CA LEU A 846 -36.23 17.75 7.44
C LEU A 846 -34.79 17.78 6.91
N VAL A 847 -34.42 16.75 6.16
CA VAL A 847 -33.08 16.52 5.64
C VAL A 847 -33.14 16.17 4.15
N GLY A 848 -32.02 16.37 3.47
CA GLY A 848 -31.77 15.85 2.14
C GLY A 848 -30.89 14.60 2.15
N HIS A 849 -30.37 14.27 0.98
CA HIS A 849 -29.43 13.17 0.77
C HIS A 849 -28.23 13.70 -0.03
N ARG A 850 -27.00 13.42 0.41
CA ARG A 850 -25.77 13.86 -0.26
C ARG A 850 -25.55 13.07 -1.56
N GLU A 851 -25.45 13.74 -2.70
CA GLU A 851 -25.30 13.10 -4.02
C GLU A 851 -23.84 12.93 -4.47
N ASP A 852 -22.93 13.71 -3.89
CA ASP A 852 -21.49 13.72 -4.16
C ASP A 852 -20.75 12.52 -3.57
N VAL A 853 -21.43 11.71 -2.76
CA VAL A 853 -20.84 10.62 -1.98
C VAL A 853 -21.50 9.28 -2.38
N ALA A 854 -20.74 8.32 -2.94
CA ALA A 854 -21.28 7.04 -3.43
C ALA A 854 -21.94 6.20 -2.32
N SER A 855 -23.13 5.62 -2.54
CA SER A 855 -23.87 4.83 -1.53
C SER A 855 -23.07 3.61 -0.98
N THR A 856 -22.84 3.55 0.35
CA THR A 856 -22.17 2.44 1.07
C THR A 856 -22.95 1.15 1.03
N LEU A 857 -24.27 1.26 1.13
CA LEU A 857 -25.19 0.13 1.32
C LEU A 857 -25.59 -0.51 -0.01
N TRP A 858 -25.61 0.26 -1.10
CA TRP A 858 -26.20 -0.18 -2.38
C TRP A 858 -25.26 -0.11 -3.59
N GLY A 859 -24.10 0.56 -3.51
CA GLY A 859 -23.08 0.53 -4.58
C GLY A 859 -23.51 1.15 -5.91
N PHE A 860 -24.32 2.21 -5.89
CA PHE A 860 -24.79 2.96 -7.07
C PHE A 860 -24.27 4.41 -7.10
N GLU A 861 -24.25 5.01 -8.29
CA GLU A 861 -24.02 6.45 -8.51
C GLU A 861 -25.31 7.25 -8.22
N ASN A 862 -25.16 8.40 -7.55
CA ASN A 862 -26.21 9.08 -6.81
C ASN A 862 -26.93 10.26 -7.50
N ASP A 863 -26.65 10.57 -8.77
CA ASP A 863 -27.26 11.67 -9.54
C ASP A 863 -28.80 11.58 -9.77
N LYS A 864 -29.48 10.58 -9.17
CA LYS A 864 -30.93 10.36 -9.29
C LYS A 864 -31.72 10.69 -8.01
N TYR A 865 -31.08 10.82 -6.85
CA TYR A 865 -31.80 10.86 -5.57
C TYR A 865 -32.49 12.20 -5.28
N SER A 866 -31.85 13.34 -5.52
CA SER A 866 -32.45 14.67 -5.28
C SER A 866 -33.73 14.90 -6.08
N LYS A 867 -33.74 14.47 -7.35
CA LYS A 867 -34.94 14.55 -8.21
C LYS A 867 -36.06 13.67 -7.69
N MET A 868 -35.73 12.46 -7.23
CA MET A 868 -36.71 11.53 -6.65
C MET A 868 -37.27 12.06 -5.33
N ILE A 869 -36.43 12.60 -4.45
CA ILE A 869 -36.83 13.22 -3.17
C ILE A 869 -37.76 14.42 -3.44
N ALA A 870 -37.37 15.33 -4.34
CA ALA A 870 -38.21 16.48 -4.69
C ALA A 870 -39.57 16.06 -5.27
N GLN A 871 -39.58 15.02 -6.12
CA GLN A 871 -40.82 14.46 -6.66
C GLN A 871 -41.67 13.79 -5.56
N ALA A 872 -41.04 13.12 -4.60
CA ALA A 872 -41.73 12.51 -3.46
C ALA A 872 -42.36 13.57 -2.55
N GLU A 873 -41.62 14.65 -2.24
CA GLU A 873 -42.11 15.77 -1.44
C GLU A 873 -43.32 16.43 -2.11
N LYS A 874 -43.23 16.68 -3.42
CA LYS A 874 -44.35 17.20 -4.21
C LYS A 874 -45.56 16.26 -4.17
N THR A 875 -45.34 14.96 -4.38
CA THR A 875 -46.41 13.96 -4.39
C THR A 875 -47.13 13.90 -3.03
N ILE A 876 -46.39 13.90 -1.92
CA ILE A 876 -46.98 13.90 -0.57
C ILE A 876 -47.69 15.23 -0.30
N SER A 877 -47.13 16.36 -0.73
CA SER A 877 -47.76 17.68 -0.62
C SER A 877 -49.11 17.74 -1.35
N ASP A 878 -49.19 17.18 -2.55
CA ASP A 878 -50.42 17.12 -3.34
C ASP A 878 -51.46 16.18 -2.70
N LEU A 879 -51.03 15.03 -2.17
CA LEU A 879 -51.89 14.13 -1.39
C LEU A 879 -52.43 14.80 -0.11
N ALA A 880 -51.59 15.55 0.60
CA ALA A 880 -51.97 16.25 1.81
C ALA A 880 -53.00 17.35 1.54
N LYS A 881 -52.85 18.10 0.44
CA LYS A 881 -53.85 19.09 -0.01
C LYS A 881 -55.19 18.44 -0.31
N ARG A 882 -55.22 17.35 -1.09
CA ARG A 882 -56.44 16.62 -1.42
C ARG A 882 -57.15 16.08 -0.17
N TRP A 883 -56.38 15.62 0.82
CA TRP A 883 -56.93 15.19 2.10
C TRP A 883 -57.60 16.33 2.87
N LEU A 884 -56.97 17.51 2.91
CA LEU A 884 -57.54 18.73 3.52
C LEU A 884 -58.79 19.23 2.79
N GLU A 885 -58.88 19.02 1.47
CA GLU A 885 -60.03 19.33 0.64
C GLU A 885 -61.21 18.34 0.81
N GLY A 886 -61.07 17.29 1.62
CA GLY A 886 -62.14 16.37 2.00
C GLY A 886 -62.09 14.99 1.33
N GLU A 887 -61.10 14.72 0.47
CA GLU A 887 -60.88 13.40 -0.12
C GLU A 887 -60.14 12.48 0.86
N LYS A 888 -60.84 12.01 1.90
CA LYS A 888 -60.28 11.19 2.99
C LYS A 888 -59.65 9.85 2.56
N ASN A 889 -59.74 9.48 1.27
CA ASN A 889 -59.11 8.30 0.65
C ASN A 889 -58.24 8.69 -0.56
N ALA A 890 -57.48 9.78 -0.47
CA ALA A 890 -56.51 10.15 -1.51
C ALA A 890 -55.43 9.06 -1.68
N GLN A 891 -55.49 8.33 -2.79
CA GLN A 891 -54.45 7.39 -3.24
C GLN A 891 -53.58 8.02 -4.33
N THR A 892 -52.34 7.55 -4.43
CA THR A 892 -51.40 7.90 -5.51
C THR A 892 -52.00 7.50 -6.87
N VAL A 893 -52.27 8.48 -7.75
CA VAL A 893 -52.71 8.22 -9.12
C VAL A 893 -51.48 7.85 -9.95
N LYS A 894 -51.50 6.70 -10.64
CA LYS A 894 -50.43 6.29 -11.57
C LYS A 894 -50.18 7.39 -12.61
N VAL A 895 -49.00 7.99 -12.58
CA VAL A 895 -48.48 8.77 -13.69
C VAL A 895 -47.58 7.82 -14.49
N ASP A 896 -48.02 7.37 -15.66
CA ASP A 896 -47.18 6.62 -16.59
C ASP A 896 -46.13 7.58 -17.18
N THR A 897 -44.85 7.41 -16.82
CA THR A 897 -43.73 8.07 -17.51
C THR A 897 -42.63 7.07 -17.85
N TYR A 898 -42.71 6.53 -19.07
CA TYR A 898 -41.54 6.13 -19.85
C TYR A 898 -41.59 6.90 -21.18
N SER A 899 -40.84 8.01 -21.23
CA SER A 899 -40.36 8.65 -22.46
C SER A 899 -38.97 9.19 -22.20
#